data_AF-A0AAN6RBG5-F1
#
_entry.id   AF-A0AAN6RBG5-F1
#
_cell.length_a   1.000
_cell.length_b   1.000
_cell.length_c   1.000
_cell.angle_alpha   90.00
_cell.angle_beta   90.00
_cell.angle_gamma   90.00
#
_symmetry.space_group_name_H-M   'P 1'
#
loop_
_entity.id
_entity.type
_entity.pdbx_description
1 polymer ?
#
loop_
_entity_poly.entity_id
_entity_poly.type
_entity_poly.pdbx_seq_one_letter_code
_entity_poly.pdbx_strand_id
1 'polypeptide(L)'
;MRPNTTLESFVKPFTAQYIGYWNEYGYANYYLSSSCPIERNHTLFAAFARNKERDTDPPNNVTAIFCEPTYYSQKVNATVNGASKLPIQVVPLGPKLPLDDNNLVFNTTWLEMQLSGGFAYNPNRRDELPNKKITSFAGQIAATNLSFVDDREPLVGFSTFIDTRPLEDFLDWKVLARSYADSYRLLFARVMVDVLDDDFQTVEEVAGMQLLATEAVVVQSVFTYIVVGFLSVIGVATAVLLYLSAGRILGLFSDPCTIGSVMEIVADSKALLQDFEDLDCCTTEQIQQHIHLKRYKLLDQAGQVSLLEDKSIAVASRRDATGPNSTFRTTTTKAIDKPVRPKIFSFWMSLLLVAIFTLLAAVLVTLFVKAQTIGLPLPSKNKFVQNPIEELQDSKAKAKDSIDLNYSSLPPQLVFFKALRAHHFVLAIVCSMALLANVLSVTFAGLLNHNVIAVFKSATFEQPFDLSFVPINGSIGPSSKGALGNGPRSSGAFSGGDGQDQFYILDANLSKSASLPSWTDENLFYLPFTTLEKNDDIADGDQLQSETVTLGAELECQMVNITDLRFGGVGPGKIVLKKTVKMGEIEAECSSTDETHIKTGTENTLIGDIGSICQVGTSALELVLRLNALNSNATQDEKNVCGGTVIFGWARRPEGTCKSYDLADLTDQNLRFVQCQPRLMRGLASIRVDSRGRLVEPSQIITPVRALEDSEDKVMFKAGPSDLIAQSNRYIFQSGDAPWHNDTFSTDFFSYFVRQAANSTGFLDPKQAVPVWEDIKDPLQRAYASLFAIWLGINKEHLLVPRSNTDFQQIKGWRVVEEERLFLSTALFSIALGILCTYALVIASIIALFAGSTAVQEMGGVSVLQKKARAKHFEKLDNRYGYGSYVGTDGRVHIGIEKVPFVRPWKTVNSSLNQS
;
A
#
# COMPACT_ATOMS: atom_id res chain seq x y z
N MET A 1 45.63 -37.54 20.43
CA MET A 1 45.63 -38.10 19.06
C MET A 1 46.61 -37.28 18.23
N ARG A 2 47.56 -37.89 17.54
CA ARG A 2 48.45 -37.17 16.61
C ARG A 2 47.64 -36.88 15.34
N PRO A 3 47.47 -35.62 14.91
CA PRO A 3 46.83 -35.33 13.64
C PRO A 3 47.86 -35.59 12.53
N ASN A 4 47.55 -36.55 11.66
CA ASN A 4 48.24 -36.70 10.39
C ASN A 4 47.64 -35.71 9.39
N THR A 5 48.50 -35.18 8.53
CA THR A 5 48.23 -34.44 7.28
C THR A 5 47.61 -33.03 7.40
N THR A 6 48.52 -32.06 7.46
CA THR A 6 48.52 -30.78 6.71
C THR A 6 47.23 -30.41 5.97
N LEU A 7 46.40 -29.59 6.60
CA LEU A 7 45.34 -28.79 5.96
C LEU A 7 45.54 -27.37 6.46
N GLU A 8 45.90 -26.42 5.59
CA GLU A 8 45.88 -25.00 5.96
C GLU A 8 44.42 -24.54 6.02
N SER A 9 43.73 -24.91 7.10
CA SER A 9 42.61 -24.10 7.58
C SER A 9 43.16 -22.70 7.82
N PHE A 10 42.57 -21.66 7.24
CA PHE A 10 42.90 -20.30 7.64
C PHE A 10 42.46 -20.15 9.09
N VAL A 11 43.41 -20.31 10.02
CA VAL A 11 43.17 -20.14 11.45
C VAL A 11 42.87 -18.66 11.65
N LYS A 12 41.60 -18.36 11.93
CA LYS A 12 41.12 -17.02 12.26
C LYS A 12 41.14 -16.83 13.79
N PRO A 13 40.89 -15.60 14.29
CA PRO A 13 40.95 -15.32 15.73
C PRO A 13 40.02 -16.15 16.62
N PHE A 14 38.93 -16.73 16.11
CA PHE A 14 37.98 -17.52 16.90
C PHE A 14 37.78 -18.93 16.35
N THR A 15 37.34 -19.86 17.18
CA THR A 15 36.91 -21.21 16.77
C THR A 15 35.75 -21.65 17.62
N ALA A 16 34.84 -22.38 17.00
CA ALA A 16 33.66 -22.95 17.61
C ALA A 16 33.55 -24.42 17.27
N GLN A 17 32.85 -25.16 18.12
CA GLN A 17 32.60 -26.58 17.93
C GLN A 17 31.17 -26.91 18.37
N TYR A 18 30.51 -27.77 17.61
CA TYR A 18 29.22 -28.35 17.95
C TYR A 18 29.27 -29.88 17.86
N ILE A 19 28.76 -30.55 18.89
CA ILE A 19 28.74 -32.01 18.98
C ILE A 19 27.36 -32.44 19.49
N GLY A 20 26.60 -33.14 18.65
CA GLY A 20 25.34 -33.75 19.08
C GLY A 20 25.50 -35.18 19.59
N TYR A 21 24.42 -35.76 20.10
CA TYR A 21 24.43 -37.12 20.65
C TYR A 21 24.51 -38.19 19.55
N TRP A 22 23.62 -38.11 18.56
CA TRP A 22 23.39 -39.15 17.57
C TRP A 22 24.41 -39.13 16.43
N ASN A 23 24.96 -40.30 16.08
CA ASN A 23 25.78 -40.50 14.88
C ASN A 23 25.72 -41.93 14.36
N GLU A 24 24.52 -42.52 14.35
CA GLU A 24 24.34 -43.93 13.95
C GLU A 24 24.84 -44.20 12.51
N TYR A 25 24.93 -43.17 11.67
CA TYR A 25 25.29 -43.29 10.26
C TYR A 25 26.68 -42.73 9.89
N GLY A 26 27.47 -42.27 10.87
CA GLY A 26 28.88 -41.92 10.66
C GLY A 26 29.16 -40.63 9.89
N TYR A 27 28.18 -39.74 9.73
CA TYR A 27 28.38 -38.44 9.05
C TYR A 27 28.94 -37.35 9.98
N ALA A 28 28.67 -37.43 11.29
CA ALA A 28 29.22 -36.47 12.24
C ALA A 28 30.69 -36.79 12.54
N ASN A 29 31.54 -35.77 12.54
CA ASN A 29 32.96 -35.91 12.89
C ASN A 29 33.14 -36.25 14.38
N TYR A 30 32.29 -35.69 15.23
CA TYR A 30 32.27 -35.90 16.67
C TYR A 30 30.84 -36.19 17.12
N TYR A 31 30.68 -37.03 18.13
CA TYR A 31 29.37 -37.43 18.64
C TYR A 31 29.43 -37.94 20.08
N LEU A 32 28.37 -37.71 20.85
CA LEU A 32 28.35 -38.06 22.28
C LEU A 32 27.86 -39.48 22.56
N SER A 33 27.14 -40.16 21.66
CA SER A 33 26.62 -41.53 21.89
C SER A 33 27.70 -42.59 22.20
N SER A 34 28.97 -42.34 21.86
CA SER A 34 30.09 -43.21 22.26
C SER A 34 30.53 -43.03 23.72
N SER A 35 30.24 -41.88 24.32
CA SER A 35 30.83 -41.43 25.58
C SER A 35 29.79 -41.04 26.64
N CYS A 36 28.56 -40.75 26.23
CA CYS A 36 27.43 -40.37 27.08
C CYS A 36 26.37 -41.48 27.14
N PRO A 37 25.64 -41.60 28.26
CA PRO A 37 24.64 -42.64 28.45
C PRO A 37 23.35 -42.35 27.65
N ILE A 38 22.61 -43.41 27.29
CA ILE A 38 21.40 -43.32 26.43
C ILE A 38 20.23 -42.62 27.12
N GLU A 39 20.20 -42.57 28.44
CA GLU A 39 19.22 -41.80 29.22
C GLU A 39 19.36 -40.29 29.01
N ARG A 40 20.44 -39.84 28.37
CA ARG A 40 20.75 -38.45 28.04
C ARG A 40 20.92 -38.24 26.53
N ASN A 41 20.16 -38.99 25.75
CA ASN A 41 20.22 -39.04 24.28
C ASN A 41 19.91 -37.72 23.55
N HIS A 42 19.32 -36.72 24.22
CA HIS A 42 19.11 -35.37 23.68
C HIS A 42 20.29 -34.42 23.96
N THR A 43 21.33 -34.86 24.67
CA THR A 43 22.43 -33.96 25.08
C THR A 43 23.25 -33.51 23.89
N LEU A 44 23.53 -32.21 23.83
CA LEU A 44 24.51 -31.62 22.93
C LEU A 44 25.62 -30.92 23.71
N PHE A 45 26.79 -30.81 23.08
CA PHE A 45 27.93 -30.06 23.55
C PHE A 45 28.26 -28.96 22.55
N ALA A 46 28.49 -27.75 23.05
CA ALA A 46 28.97 -26.63 22.24
C ALA A 46 30.15 -25.95 22.94
N ALA A 47 31.14 -25.54 22.16
CA ALA A 47 32.30 -24.81 22.66
C ALA A 47 32.65 -23.63 21.76
N PHE A 48 33.20 -22.58 22.36
CA PHE A 48 33.67 -21.37 21.69
C PHE A 48 34.96 -20.89 22.35
N ALA A 49 35.95 -20.51 21.55
CA ALA A 49 37.26 -20.10 22.03
C ALA A 49 37.91 -19.05 21.14
N ARG A 50 38.74 -18.21 21.76
CA ARG A 50 39.70 -17.35 21.05
C ARG A 50 40.97 -18.14 20.77
N ASN A 51 41.37 -18.19 19.50
CA ASN A 51 42.61 -18.83 19.10
C ASN A 51 43.84 -18.07 19.60
N LYS A 52 44.97 -18.77 19.65
CA LYS A 52 46.25 -18.17 20.01
C LYS A 52 46.73 -17.27 18.87
N GLU A 53 47.39 -16.16 19.21
CA GLU A 53 48.02 -15.30 18.20
C GLU A 53 49.31 -15.91 17.65
N ARG A 54 50.07 -16.60 18.51
CA ARG A 54 51.27 -17.37 18.14
C ARG A 54 51.22 -18.77 18.72
N ASP A 55 51.85 -19.73 18.04
CA ASP A 55 51.91 -21.13 18.49
C ASP A 55 52.50 -21.29 19.90
N THR A 56 53.40 -20.38 20.27
CA THR A 56 54.07 -20.34 21.58
C THR A 56 53.21 -19.79 22.72
N ASP A 57 52.09 -19.12 22.43
CA ASP A 57 51.24 -18.52 23.46
C ASP A 57 50.47 -19.62 24.23
N PRO A 58 50.16 -19.41 25.52
CA PRO A 58 49.31 -20.35 26.26
C PRO A 58 47.90 -20.40 25.65
N PRO A 59 47.17 -21.53 25.74
CA PRO A 59 45.77 -21.60 25.31
C PRO A 59 44.90 -20.59 26.08
N ASN A 60 43.99 -19.93 25.38
CA ASN A 60 42.98 -19.09 26.03
C ASN A 60 41.92 -19.96 26.74
N ASN A 61 41.18 -19.34 27.66
CA ASN A 61 40.03 -19.99 28.28
C ASN A 61 38.98 -20.33 27.23
N VAL A 62 38.48 -21.57 27.29
CA VAL A 62 37.42 -22.08 26.42
C VAL A 62 36.09 -21.96 27.14
N THR A 63 35.09 -21.44 26.46
CA THR A 63 33.71 -21.44 26.94
C THR A 63 33.02 -22.66 26.35
N ALA A 64 32.58 -23.57 27.21
CA ALA A 64 31.94 -24.81 26.81
C ALA A 64 30.68 -25.06 27.62
N ILE A 65 29.64 -25.59 26.96
CA ILE A 65 28.32 -25.84 27.53
C ILE A 65 27.79 -27.20 27.09
N PHE A 66 27.01 -27.82 27.98
CA PHE A 66 26.10 -28.90 27.63
C PHE A 66 24.67 -28.37 27.65
N CYS A 67 23.88 -28.73 26.64
CA CYS A 67 22.47 -28.34 26.54
C CYS A 67 21.61 -29.58 26.25
N GLU A 68 20.33 -29.50 26.64
CA GLU A 68 19.33 -30.53 26.40
C GLU A 68 18.09 -29.86 25.79
N PRO A 69 17.83 -30.03 24.47
CA PRO A 69 16.66 -29.51 23.82
C PRO A 69 15.41 -30.23 24.33
N THR A 70 14.30 -29.49 24.42
CA THR A 70 13.00 -30.03 24.84
C THR A 70 11.93 -29.58 23.86
N TYR A 71 11.13 -30.53 23.38
CA TYR A 71 10.10 -30.31 22.37
C TYR A 71 8.72 -30.38 23.02
N TYR A 72 7.84 -29.45 22.68
CA TYR A 72 6.51 -29.37 23.29
C TYR A 72 5.43 -28.91 22.31
N SER A 73 4.20 -29.31 22.59
CA SER A 73 2.97 -28.79 22.01
C SER A 73 2.21 -27.95 23.04
N GLN A 74 1.46 -26.95 22.60
CA GLN A 74 0.68 -26.10 23.49
C GLN A 74 -0.59 -25.61 22.79
N LYS A 75 -1.73 -25.74 23.45
CA LYS A 75 -2.99 -25.16 22.95
C LYS A 75 -2.95 -23.64 23.09
N VAL A 76 -3.26 -22.94 22.00
CA VAL A 76 -3.20 -21.47 21.92
C VAL A 76 -4.48 -20.92 21.28
N ASN A 77 -4.82 -19.68 21.62
CA ASN A 77 -5.72 -18.83 20.85
C ASN A 77 -4.87 -17.93 19.96
N ALA A 78 -4.94 -18.13 18.64
CA ALA A 78 -4.11 -17.42 17.69
C ALA A 78 -4.96 -16.59 16.72
N THR A 79 -4.60 -15.33 16.56
CA THR A 79 -5.07 -14.47 15.48
C THR A 79 -4.08 -14.58 14.33
N VAL A 80 -4.53 -15.06 13.19
CA VAL A 80 -3.68 -15.32 12.01
C VAL A 80 -4.12 -14.41 10.87
N ASN A 81 -3.16 -13.89 10.11
CA ASN A 81 -3.46 -13.20 8.87
C ASN A 81 -3.97 -14.20 7.82
N GLY A 82 -5.20 -14.01 7.33
CA GLY A 82 -5.82 -14.95 6.39
C GLY A 82 -5.11 -15.07 5.04
N ALA A 83 -4.32 -14.08 4.63
CA ALA A 83 -3.57 -14.11 3.37
C ALA A 83 -2.16 -14.64 3.56
N SER A 84 -1.38 -14.09 4.50
CA SER A 84 0.02 -14.49 4.71
C SER A 84 0.20 -15.74 5.57
N LYS A 85 -0.88 -16.27 6.17
CA LYS A 85 -0.87 -17.35 7.19
C LYS A 85 0.03 -17.03 8.40
N LEU A 86 0.50 -15.78 8.56
CA LEU A 86 1.37 -15.39 9.67
C LEU A 86 0.57 -15.17 10.96
N PRO A 87 1.05 -15.68 12.10
CA PRO A 87 0.43 -15.40 13.39
C PRO A 87 0.68 -13.94 13.79
N ILE A 88 -0.39 -13.17 13.97
CA ILE A 88 -0.36 -11.77 14.43
C ILE A 88 -0.30 -11.73 15.96
N GLN A 89 -1.10 -12.58 16.61
CA GLN A 89 -1.18 -12.66 18.06
C GLN A 89 -1.37 -14.10 18.48
N VAL A 90 -0.64 -14.54 19.51
CA VAL A 90 -0.74 -15.90 20.05
C VAL A 90 -0.86 -15.81 21.57
N VAL A 91 -1.96 -16.33 22.12
CA VAL A 91 -2.23 -16.38 23.56
C VAL A 91 -2.29 -17.83 24.03
N PRO A 92 -1.43 -18.27 24.96
CA PRO A 92 -1.47 -19.65 25.46
C PRO A 92 -2.74 -19.93 26.27
N LEU A 93 -3.39 -21.06 26.01
CA LEU A 93 -4.62 -21.51 26.69
C LEU A 93 -4.39 -22.64 27.70
N GLY A 94 -3.23 -23.31 27.65
CA GLY A 94 -2.90 -24.44 28.51
C GLY A 94 -1.40 -24.59 28.78
N PRO A 95 -0.98 -25.57 29.59
CA PRO A 95 0.43 -25.85 29.83
C PRO A 95 1.12 -26.40 28.58
N LYS A 96 2.44 -26.29 28.54
CA LYS A 96 3.28 -26.96 27.53
C LYS A 96 3.29 -28.46 27.82
N LEU A 97 2.88 -29.26 26.85
CA LEU A 97 2.90 -30.72 26.92
C LEU A 97 4.08 -31.23 26.11
N PRO A 98 4.88 -32.18 26.62
CA PRO A 98 5.95 -32.77 25.81
C PRO A 98 5.36 -33.40 24.55
N LEU A 99 6.07 -33.28 23.43
CA LEU A 99 5.73 -34.03 22.22
C LEU A 99 5.99 -35.52 22.53
N ASP A 100 4.91 -36.31 22.62
CA ASP A 100 4.98 -37.74 22.94
C ASP A 100 5.55 -38.53 21.75
N ASP A 101 6.65 -39.25 21.95
CA ASP A 101 7.30 -40.08 20.92
C ASP A 101 6.34 -41.14 20.34
N ASN A 102 5.30 -41.53 21.09
CA ASN A 102 4.30 -42.50 20.64
C ASN A 102 3.25 -41.94 19.68
N ASN A 103 3.08 -40.61 19.59
CA ASN A 103 2.02 -40.00 18.77
C ASN A 103 2.39 -39.80 17.29
N LEU A 104 3.53 -40.30 16.82
CA LEU A 104 3.98 -40.35 15.40
C LEU A 104 4.02 -39.00 14.63
N VAL A 105 3.61 -37.88 15.21
CA VAL A 105 3.55 -36.58 14.51
C VAL A 105 4.94 -36.09 14.11
N PHE A 106 5.98 -36.35 14.92
CA PHE A 106 7.34 -35.88 14.66
C PHE A 106 8.41 -36.77 15.32
N ASN A 107 9.44 -37.15 14.57
CA ASN A 107 10.58 -37.92 15.09
C ASN A 107 11.72 -36.96 15.47
N THR A 108 11.86 -36.71 16.78
CA THR A 108 12.87 -35.79 17.35
C THR A 108 14.31 -36.29 17.12
N THR A 109 14.53 -37.60 17.23
CA THR A 109 15.83 -38.24 16.96
C THR A 109 16.32 -37.95 15.56
N TRP A 110 15.43 -37.96 14.56
CA TRP A 110 15.82 -37.68 13.17
C TRP A 110 16.29 -36.24 12.98
N LEU A 111 15.59 -35.26 13.58
CA LEU A 111 16.01 -33.86 13.56
C LEU A 111 17.39 -33.70 14.20
N GLU A 112 17.58 -34.20 15.43
CA GLU A 112 18.84 -34.05 16.15
C GLU A 112 20.02 -34.70 15.43
N MET A 113 19.78 -35.86 14.80
CA MET A 113 20.79 -36.54 14.01
C MET A 113 21.19 -35.74 12.76
N GLN A 114 20.23 -35.13 12.06
CA GLN A 114 20.52 -34.24 10.95
C GLN A 114 21.30 -33.00 11.39
N LEU A 115 20.94 -32.40 12.53
CA LEU A 115 21.68 -31.26 13.08
C LEU A 115 23.10 -31.64 13.51
N SER A 116 23.31 -32.89 13.93
CA SER A 116 24.61 -33.43 14.37
C SER A 116 25.59 -33.67 13.21
N GLY A 117 25.10 -34.21 12.09
CA GLY A 117 25.95 -34.54 10.94
C GLY A 117 25.91 -33.52 9.80
N GLY A 118 24.84 -32.72 9.69
CA GLY A 118 24.58 -31.83 8.56
C GLY A 118 24.13 -32.54 7.28
N PHE A 119 23.75 -33.82 7.35
CA PHE A 119 23.29 -34.61 6.21
C PHE A 119 21.89 -35.19 6.43
N ALA A 120 21.08 -35.15 5.37
CA ALA A 120 19.79 -35.83 5.32
C ALA A 120 20.02 -37.30 4.93
N TYR A 121 19.79 -38.21 5.87
CA TYR A 121 20.09 -39.64 5.74
C TYR A 121 19.17 -40.40 4.78
N ASN A 122 17.97 -39.89 4.49
CA ASN A 122 17.02 -40.54 3.60
C ASN A 122 16.18 -39.48 2.87
N PRO A 123 16.68 -38.89 1.78
CA PRO A 123 15.79 -38.22 0.87
C PRO A 123 14.97 -39.33 0.24
N ASN A 124 13.80 -39.65 0.80
CA ASN A 124 12.73 -40.20 -0.02
C ASN A 124 12.71 -39.28 -1.25
N ARG A 125 13.11 -39.79 -2.42
CA ARG A 125 13.18 -38.95 -3.59
C ARG A 125 11.79 -38.41 -3.83
N ARG A 126 11.68 -37.10 -3.69
CA ARG A 126 10.46 -36.31 -3.68
C ARG A 126 10.67 -35.16 -4.64
N ASP A 127 9.60 -34.39 -4.81
CA ASP A 127 9.59 -33.22 -5.66
C ASP A 127 10.29 -32.01 -5.00
N GLU A 128 11.49 -32.23 -4.44
CA GLU A 128 12.25 -31.26 -3.65
C GLU A 128 13.63 -31.01 -4.28
N LEU A 129 14.29 -29.93 -3.85
CA LEU A 129 15.65 -29.61 -4.26
C LEU A 129 16.58 -30.81 -4.01
N PRO A 130 17.42 -31.24 -4.96
CA PRO A 130 18.20 -32.48 -4.88
C PRO A 130 19.45 -32.32 -3.99
N ASN A 131 19.25 -31.88 -2.75
CA ASN A 131 20.30 -31.74 -1.77
C ASN A 131 20.29 -32.90 -0.76
N LYS A 132 21.48 -33.31 -0.35
CA LYS A 132 21.72 -34.32 0.69
C LYS A 132 22.23 -33.71 2.00
N LYS A 133 22.53 -32.42 2.00
CA LYS A 133 23.03 -31.67 3.15
C LYS A 133 22.01 -30.64 3.62
N ILE A 134 22.07 -30.30 4.89
CA ILE A 134 21.46 -29.05 5.37
C ILE A 134 22.23 -27.86 4.75
N THR A 135 21.58 -26.71 4.63
CA THR A 135 22.18 -25.48 4.11
C THR A 135 23.54 -25.20 4.77
N SER A 136 24.59 -25.09 3.97
CA SER A 136 25.92 -24.68 4.44
C SER A 136 25.95 -23.19 4.70
N PHE A 137 26.58 -22.79 5.82
CA PHE A 137 26.86 -21.38 6.15
C PHE A 137 28.34 -21.04 5.96
N ALA A 138 29.10 -21.91 5.30
CA ALA A 138 30.54 -21.76 5.17
C ALA A 138 30.94 -20.46 4.46
N GLY A 139 30.18 -20.00 3.46
CA GLY A 139 30.44 -18.72 2.78
C GLY A 139 30.29 -17.52 3.72
N GLN A 140 29.23 -17.52 4.53
CA GLN A 140 28.95 -16.47 5.52
C GLN A 140 30.01 -16.49 6.63
N ILE A 141 30.36 -17.67 7.15
CA ILE A 141 31.44 -17.82 8.15
C ILE A 141 32.79 -17.39 7.57
N ALA A 142 33.04 -17.68 6.29
CA ALA A 142 34.27 -17.28 5.62
C ALA A 142 34.44 -15.75 5.58
N ALA A 143 33.37 -14.96 5.63
CA ALA A 143 33.41 -13.50 5.76
C ALA A 143 33.64 -13.01 7.20
N THR A 144 33.59 -13.87 8.22
CA THR A 144 33.78 -13.51 9.64
C THR A 144 35.20 -13.83 10.16
N ASN A 145 35.49 -13.50 11.42
CA ASN A 145 36.73 -13.88 12.12
C ASN A 145 36.68 -15.28 12.76
N LEU A 146 35.70 -16.11 12.41
CA LEU A 146 35.56 -17.49 12.89
C LEU A 146 36.28 -18.47 11.96
N SER A 147 37.16 -19.28 12.53
CA SER A 147 37.76 -20.42 11.84
C SER A 147 36.68 -21.44 11.54
N PHE A 148 36.68 -21.92 10.30
CA PHE A 148 35.76 -22.93 9.86
C PHE A 148 36.55 -24.14 9.40
N VAL A 149 36.30 -25.29 10.02
CA VAL A 149 37.06 -26.52 9.77
C VAL A 149 36.28 -27.46 8.85
N ASP A 150 34.95 -27.55 9.01
CA ASP A 150 34.11 -28.48 8.24
C ASP A 150 32.62 -28.07 8.24
N ASP A 151 31.92 -28.35 7.14
CA ASP A 151 30.46 -28.26 6.96
C ASP A 151 29.65 -29.27 7.78
N ARG A 152 30.31 -30.26 8.37
CA ARG A 152 29.69 -31.30 9.21
C ARG A 152 29.22 -30.80 10.59
N GLU A 153 29.41 -29.52 10.89
CA GLU A 153 28.93 -28.87 12.12
C GLU A 153 28.01 -27.68 11.79
N PRO A 154 26.84 -27.91 11.17
CA PRO A 154 26.01 -26.86 10.58
C PRO A 154 25.52 -25.82 11.59
N LEU A 155 25.33 -26.23 12.86
CA LEU A 155 24.85 -25.33 13.91
C LEU A 155 25.87 -24.29 14.35
N VAL A 156 27.17 -24.51 14.12
CA VAL A 156 28.18 -23.47 14.37
C VAL A 156 27.90 -22.26 13.49
N GLY A 157 27.72 -22.49 12.20
CA GLY A 157 27.38 -21.42 11.25
C GLY A 157 26.03 -20.79 11.55
N PHE A 158 25.02 -21.62 11.73
CA PHE A 158 23.65 -21.17 11.96
C PHE A 158 23.51 -20.30 13.22
N SER A 159 24.14 -20.69 14.32
CA SER A 159 24.10 -19.95 15.59
C SER A 159 24.77 -18.58 15.49
N THR A 160 25.92 -18.51 14.81
CA THR A 160 26.61 -17.23 14.58
C THR A 160 25.93 -16.33 13.54
N PHE A 161 25.11 -16.89 12.65
CA PHE A 161 24.34 -16.11 11.69
C PHE A 161 23.07 -15.51 12.31
N ILE A 162 22.36 -16.27 13.15
CA ILE A 162 21.13 -15.81 13.80
C ILE A 162 21.41 -14.75 14.86
N ASP A 163 22.44 -14.94 15.67
CA ASP A 163 22.82 -13.98 16.69
C ASP A 163 23.87 -13.01 16.10
N THR A 164 23.41 -11.83 15.67
CA THR A 164 24.24 -10.81 15.01
C THR A 164 25.22 -10.10 15.94
N ARG A 165 25.40 -10.60 17.17
CA ARG A 165 26.37 -10.09 18.13
C ARG A 165 27.82 -10.32 17.66
N PRO A 166 28.76 -9.48 18.11
CA PRO A 166 30.18 -9.72 17.89
C PRO A 166 30.60 -11.10 18.40
N LEU A 167 31.54 -11.75 17.70
CA LEU A 167 32.03 -13.10 18.05
C LEU A 167 32.64 -13.16 19.46
N GLU A 168 33.16 -12.04 19.97
CA GLU A 168 33.66 -11.91 21.34
C GLU A 168 32.60 -12.24 22.40
N ASP A 169 31.33 -11.91 22.15
CA ASP A 169 30.25 -12.12 23.11
C ASP A 169 29.94 -13.60 23.31
N PHE A 170 30.26 -14.45 22.33
CA PHE A 170 30.09 -15.91 22.41
C PHE A 170 31.06 -16.57 23.41
N LEU A 171 32.05 -15.82 23.91
CA LEU A 171 32.87 -16.25 25.05
C LEU A 171 32.09 -16.22 26.37
N ASP A 172 30.91 -15.58 26.46
CA ASP A 172 29.99 -15.76 27.58
C ASP A 172 29.10 -16.98 27.33
N TRP A 173 29.12 -17.95 28.25
CA TRP A 173 28.34 -19.17 28.17
C TRP A 173 26.83 -18.91 28.06
N LYS A 174 26.32 -17.80 28.60
CA LYS A 174 24.90 -17.44 28.50
C LYS A 174 24.52 -17.02 27.09
N VAL A 175 25.40 -16.28 26.42
CA VAL A 175 25.21 -15.85 25.03
C VAL A 175 25.30 -17.08 24.13
N LEU A 176 26.33 -17.91 24.32
CA LEU A 176 26.48 -19.16 23.60
C LEU A 176 25.25 -20.07 23.73
N ALA A 177 24.79 -20.32 24.96
CA ALA A 177 23.62 -21.16 25.21
C ALA A 177 22.34 -20.60 24.58
N ARG A 178 22.15 -19.27 24.64
CA ARG A 178 21.00 -18.61 24.04
C ARG A 178 21.02 -18.70 22.52
N SER A 179 22.16 -18.46 21.90
CA SER A 179 22.32 -18.50 20.44
C SER A 179 22.00 -19.90 19.87
N TYR A 180 22.53 -20.96 20.49
CA TYR A 180 22.16 -22.33 20.12
C TYR A 180 20.68 -22.66 20.40
N ALA A 181 20.11 -22.17 21.51
CA ALA A 181 18.69 -22.39 21.80
C ALA A 181 17.77 -21.71 20.77
N ASP A 182 18.09 -20.48 20.35
CA ASP A 182 17.33 -19.75 19.34
C ASP A 182 17.47 -20.40 17.95
N SER A 183 18.64 -20.96 17.66
CA SER A 183 18.90 -21.78 16.47
C SER A 183 18.01 -23.02 16.39
N TYR A 184 17.96 -23.81 17.47
CA TYR A 184 17.09 -24.98 17.58
C TYR A 184 15.61 -24.61 17.43
N ARG A 185 15.17 -23.52 18.07
CA ARG A 185 13.79 -23.04 17.98
C ARG A 185 13.40 -22.68 16.55
N LEU A 186 14.26 -21.95 15.84
CA LEU A 186 13.98 -21.54 14.47
C LEU A 186 13.91 -22.74 13.52
N LEU A 187 14.89 -23.65 13.59
CA LEU A 187 14.93 -24.85 12.75
C LEU A 187 13.73 -25.76 13.02
N PHE A 188 13.42 -26.00 14.29
CA PHE A 188 12.24 -26.77 14.67
C PHE A 188 10.95 -26.12 14.13
N ALA A 189 10.76 -24.81 14.34
CA ALA A 189 9.58 -24.11 13.84
C ALA A 189 9.46 -24.19 12.31
N ARG A 190 10.57 -24.09 11.58
CA ARG A 190 10.58 -24.19 10.12
C ARG A 190 10.20 -25.60 9.64
N VAL A 191 10.79 -26.64 10.22
CA VAL A 191 10.49 -28.04 9.88
C VAL A 191 9.03 -28.36 10.17
N MET A 192 8.47 -27.84 11.27
CA MET A 192 7.07 -28.06 11.62
C MET A 192 6.08 -27.45 10.62
N VAL A 193 6.46 -26.44 9.83
CA VAL A 193 5.61 -25.92 8.75
C VAL A 193 5.40 -26.99 7.67
N ASP A 194 6.44 -27.75 7.34
CA ASP A 194 6.34 -28.77 6.28
C ASP A 194 5.74 -30.08 6.82
N VAL A 195 5.95 -30.39 8.11
CA VAL A 195 5.30 -31.53 8.80
C VAL A 195 3.79 -31.32 8.99
N LEU A 196 3.37 -30.07 9.18
CA LEU A 196 1.98 -29.69 9.43
C LEU A 196 1.29 -29.07 8.20
N ASP A 197 1.81 -29.29 6.99
CA ASP A 197 1.21 -28.77 5.76
C ASP A 197 -0.13 -29.47 5.44
N ASP A 198 -0.93 -28.86 4.57
CA ASP A 198 -2.40 -29.02 4.41
C ASP A 198 -2.94 -30.45 4.05
N ASP A 199 -2.11 -31.50 4.05
CA ASP A 199 -2.45 -32.89 3.70
C ASP A 199 -2.80 -33.78 4.92
N PHE A 200 -3.66 -33.28 5.81
CA PHE A 200 -4.11 -34.08 6.96
C PHE A 200 -5.26 -35.03 6.59
N GLN A 201 -5.15 -36.31 6.95
CA GLN A 201 -6.22 -37.30 6.77
C GLN A 201 -7.43 -37.03 7.67
N THR A 202 -7.24 -36.30 8.77
CA THR A 202 -8.26 -35.99 9.76
C THR A 202 -8.14 -34.51 10.16
N VAL A 203 -9.23 -33.76 9.99
CA VAL A 203 -9.31 -32.34 10.37
C VAL A 203 -10.31 -32.20 11.50
N GLU A 204 -9.92 -31.49 12.57
CA GLU A 204 -10.83 -31.09 13.64
C GLU A 204 -11.42 -29.71 13.30
N GLU A 205 -12.75 -29.60 13.22
CA GLU A 205 -13.41 -28.30 13.00
C GLU A 205 -13.30 -27.44 14.26
N VAL A 206 -12.65 -26.28 14.14
CA VAL A 206 -12.50 -25.32 15.22
C VAL A 206 -13.30 -24.06 14.92
N ALA A 207 -14.17 -23.65 15.85
CA ALA A 207 -14.88 -22.38 15.74
C ALA A 207 -13.91 -21.20 15.91
N GLY A 208 -13.82 -20.35 14.89
CA GLY A 208 -12.99 -19.15 14.86
C GLY A 208 -13.77 -17.89 14.50
N MET A 209 -13.17 -16.72 14.71
CA MET A 209 -13.71 -15.43 14.27
C MET A 209 -12.89 -14.89 13.11
N GLN A 210 -13.54 -14.54 12.00
CA GLN A 210 -12.88 -13.89 10.87
C GLN A 210 -13.12 -12.38 10.95
N LEU A 211 -12.03 -11.61 11.10
CA LEU A 211 -12.06 -10.15 11.03
C LEU A 211 -11.87 -9.72 9.57
N LEU A 212 -12.95 -9.22 8.95
CA LEU A 212 -12.93 -8.67 7.60
C LEU A 212 -12.89 -7.13 7.71
N ALA A 213 -11.87 -6.50 7.13
CA ALA A 213 -11.83 -5.05 7.00
C ALA A 213 -12.70 -4.65 5.79
N THR A 214 -13.80 -3.94 6.05
CA THR A 214 -14.67 -3.37 5.02
C THR A 214 -14.68 -1.85 5.14
N GLU A 215 -14.46 -1.13 4.05
CA GLU A 215 -14.63 0.32 4.02
C GLU A 215 -16.12 0.67 4.00
N ALA A 216 -16.60 1.38 5.02
CA ALA A 216 -17.98 1.83 5.12
C ALA A 216 -18.04 3.31 5.52
N VAL A 217 -18.94 4.06 4.90
CA VAL A 217 -19.20 5.45 5.28
C VAL A 217 -20.03 5.45 6.57
N VAL A 218 -19.37 5.62 7.71
CA VAL A 218 -20.03 5.67 9.02
C VAL A 218 -20.50 7.10 9.28
N VAL A 219 -21.81 7.34 9.18
CA VAL A 219 -22.41 8.60 9.59
C VAL A 219 -22.48 8.63 11.13
N GLN A 220 -22.01 9.73 11.74
CA GLN A 220 -21.97 9.84 13.20
C GLN A 220 -23.39 9.81 13.79
N SER A 221 -23.69 8.73 14.51
CA SER A 221 -25.02 8.38 14.99
C SER A 221 -25.68 9.48 15.83
N VAL A 222 -24.91 10.19 16.67
CA VAL A 222 -25.42 11.30 17.49
C VAL A 222 -25.99 12.43 16.63
N PHE A 223 -25.25 12.88 15.62
CA PHE A 223 -25.73 13.94 14.71
C PHE A 223 -26.93 13.47 13.89
N THR A 224 -26.91 12.22 13.41
CA THR A 224 -28.04 11.63 12.68
C THR A 224 -29.30 11.60 13.54
N TYR A 225 -29.22 11.14 14.79
CA TYR A 225 -30.38 11.09 15.68
C TYR A 225 -30.91 12.48 16.05
N ILE A 226 -30.03 13.46 16.25
CA ILE A 226 -30.44 14.85 16.52
C ILE A 226 -31.17 15.43 15.30
N VAL A 227 -30.62 15.25 14.09
CA VAL A 227 -31.23 15.75 12.85
C VAL A 227 -32.57 15.07 12.57
N VAL A 228 -32.65 13.73 12.71
CA VAL A 228 -33.89 12.97 12.56
C VAL A 228 -34.91 13.37 13.64
N GLY A 229 -34.46 13.60 14.86
CA GLY A 229 -35.29 14.10 15.97
C GLY A 229 -35.91 15.46 15.66
N PHE A 230 -35.10 16.43 15.22
CA PHE A 230 -35.61 17.74 14.82
C PHE A 230 -36.56 17.67 13.62
N LEU A 231 -36.23 16.86 12.60
CA LEU A 231 -37.11 16.65 11.45
C LEU A 231 -38.45 16.02 11.87
N SER A 232 -38.43 15.07 12.82
CA SER A 232 -39.64 14.44 13.35
C SER A 232 -40.49 15.44 14.13
N VAL A 233 -39.89 16.27 14.98
CA VAL A 233 -40.59 17.34 15.73
C VAL A 233 -41.22 18.35 14.77
N ILE A 234 -40.50 18.77 13.73
CA ILE A 234 -41.02 19.67 12.70
C ILE A 234 -42.19 19.00 11.96
N GLY A 235 -42.07 17.72 11.60
CA GLY A 235 -43.14 16.96 10.95
C GLY A 235 -44.39 16.87 11.82
N VAL A 236 -44.24 16.51 13.10
CA VAL A 236 -45.35 16.42 14.06
C VAL A 236 -45.98 17.78 14.30
N ALA A 237 -45.20 18.84 14.55
CA ALA A 237 -45.72 20.18 14.76
C ALA A 237 -46.52 20.67 13.52
N THR A 238 -46.04 20.33 12.33
CA THR A 238 -46.71 20.66 11.06
C THR A 238 -48.01 19.88 10.90
N ALA A 239 -48.02 18.58 11.21
CA ALA A 239 -49.21 17.74 11.19
C ALA A 239 -50.27 18.19 12.22
N VAL A 240 -49.83 18.57 13.42
CA VAL A 240 -50.70 19.14 14.47
C VAL A 240 -51.29 20.48 14.04
N LEU A 241 -50.49 21.36 13.43
CA LEU A 241 -51.00 22.61 12.85
C LEU A 241 -52.02 22.37 11.73
N LEU A 242 -51.78 21.38 10.86
CA LEU A 242 -52.70 20.96 9.82
C LEU A 242 -54.02 20.41 10.40
N TYR A 243 -53.93 19.57 11.44
CA TYR A 243 -55.09 19.01 12.12
C TYR A 243 -55.92 20.09 12.84
N LEU A 244 -55.26 20.97 13.60
CA LEU A 244 -55.92 22.07 14.32
C LEU A 244 -56.51 23.13 13.38
N SER A 245 -55.91 23.34 12.20
CA SER A 245 -56.47 24.25 11.19
C SER A 245 -57.65 23.65 10.43
N ALA A 246 -57.67 22.33 10.20
CA ALA A 246 -58.79 21.63 9.55
C ALA A 246 -60.03 21.49 10.46
N GLY A 247 -59.87 21.46 11.79
CA GLY A 247 -60.99 21.31 12.74
C GLY A 247 -61.69 22.60 13.17
N ARG A 248 -61.28 23.77 12.68
CA ARG A 248 -61.82 25.08 13.10
C ARG A 248 -62.90 25.55 12.13
N ILE A 249 -64.15 25.65 12.58
CA ILE A 249 -65.21 26.37 11.85
C ILE A 249 -64.95 27.87 12.05
N LEU A 250 -64.32 28.51 11.07
CA LEU A 250 -64.10 29.95 11.06
C LEU A 250 -65.34 30.67 10.49
N GLY A 251 -66.07 31.40 11.33
CA GLY A 251 -67.16 32.30 10.91
C GLY A 251 -66.67 33.64 10.33
N LEU A 252 -65.46 33.67 9.77
CA LEU A 252 -64.89 34.83 9.09
C LEU A 252 -64.89 34.57 7.58
N PHE A 253 -65.57 35.43 6.82
CA PHE A 253 -65.67 35.33 5.36
C PHE A 253 -64.32 35.56 4.64
N SER A 254 -63.33 36.15 5.32
CA SER A 254 -61.98 36.42 4.80
C SER A 254 -60.96 36.61 5.95
N ASP A 255 -59.68 36.40 5.64
CA ASP A 255 -58.53 36.56 6.54
C ASP A 255 -58.34 38.05 6.88
N PRO A 256 -58.45 38.50 8.16
CA PRO A 256 -58.39 39.92 8.52
C PRO A 256 -56.94 40.43 8.57
N CYS A 257 -56.18 40.14 7.52
CA CYS A 257 -54.77 40.51 7.39
C CYS A 257 -54.59 41.92 6.80
N THR A 258 -55.66 42.57 6.35
CA THR A 258 -55.59 43.92 5.76
C THR A 258 -56.25 44.96 6.67
N ILE A 259 -55.65 46.16 6.69
CA ILE A 259 -56.19 47.33 7.41
C ILE A 259 -57.62 47.64 6.95
N GLY A 260 -57.95 47.41 5.67
CA GLY A 260 -59.30 47.59 5.14
C GLY A 260 -60.35 46.67 5.80
N SER A 261 -60.03 45.40 6.06
CA SER A 261 -60.92 44.47 6.76
C SER A 261 -61.13 44.83 8.23
N VAL A 262 -60.10 45.39 8.88
CA VAL A 262 -60.21 45.87 10.26
C VAL A 262 -60.99 47.19 10.32
N MET A 263 -60.81 48.07 9.34
CA MET A 263 -61.61 49.29 9.19
C MET A 263 -63.08 48.96 8.94
N GLU A 264 -63.38 47.95 8.13
CA GLU A 264 -64.74 47.46 7.87
C GLU A 264 -65.42 46.92 9.14
N ILE A 265 -64.70 46.15 9.97
CA ILE A 265 -65.19 45.60 11.24
C ILE A 265 -65.43 46.70 12.30
N VAL A 266 -64.70 47.82 12.22
CA VAL A 266 -64.74 48.91 13.19
C VAL A 266 -65.64 50.09 12.76
N ALA A 267 -65.84 50.28 11.45
CA ALA A 267 -66.55 51.41 10.85
C ALA A 267 -67.99 51.57 11.36
N ASP A 268 -68.68 50.47 11.64
CA ASP A 268 -70.08 50.50 12.08
C ASP A 268 -70.23 50.76 13.60
N SER A 269 -69.14 50.71 14.37
CA SER A 269 -69.17 50.92 15.83
C SER A 269 -68.85 52.37 16.22
N LYS A 270 -69.84 53.27 16.11
CA LYS A 270 -69.68 54.70 16.45
C LYS A 270 -69.09 54.94 17.86
N ALA A 271 -69.43 54.11 18.84
CA ALA A 271 -68.91 54.24 20.20
C ALA A 271 -67.40 53.95 20.32
N LEU A 272 -66.87 53.01 19.52
CA LEU A 272 -65.44 52.69 19.51
C LEU A 272 -64.62 53.78 18.82
N LEU A 273 -65.14 54.36 17.73
CA LEU A 273 -64.45 55.44 17.02
C LEU A 273 -64.36 56.72 17.86
N GLN A 274 -65.41 57.02 18.64
CA GLN A 274 -65.47 58.19 19.52
C GLN A 274 -64.51 58.08 20.73
N ASP A 275 -64.33 56.87 21.25
CA ASP A 275 -63.37 56.60 22.35
C ASP A 275 -61.91 56.83 21.95
N PHE A 276 -61.60 56.84 20.64
CA PHE A 276 -60.25 56.95 20.09
C PHE A 276 -59.99 58.25 19.31
N GLU A 277 -60.98 59.14 19.20
CA GLU A 277 -60.94 60.37 18.39
C GLU A 277 -59.88 61.37 18.88
N ASP A 278 -59.67 61.46 20.20
CA ASP A 278 -58.75 62.43 20.83
C ASP A 278 -57.38 61.84 21.23
N LEU A 279 -57.13 60.55 20.94
CA LEU A 279 -55.93 59.82 21.39
C LEU A 279 -54.77 59.82 20.36
N ASP A 280 -54.95 60.42 19.18
CA ASP A 280 -53.98 60.38 18.06
C ASP A 280 -52.66 61.14 18.37
N CYS A 281 -52.63 61.92 19.47
CA CYS A 281 -51.47 62.68 19.95
C CYS A 281 -50.97 62.27 21.36
N CYS A 282 -51.53 61.23 21.99
CA CYS A 282 -51.20 60.83 23.37
C CYS A 282 -50.01 59.86 23.46
N THR A 283 -49.27 59.86 24.58
CA THR A 283 -48.20 58.87 24.83
C THR A 283 -48.78 57.51 25.23
N THR A 284 -47.99 56.44 25.09
CA THR A 284 -48.39 55.06 25.37
C THR A 284 -48.91 54.87 26.81
N GLU A 285 -48.34 55.55 27.81
CA GLU A 285 -48.85 55.49 29.18
C GLU A 285 -50.25 56.13 29.35
N GLN A 286 -50.53 57.22 28.60
CA GLN A 286 -51.81 57.94 28.65
C GLN A 286 -52.93 57.19 27.91
N ILE A 287 -52.59 56.56 26.79
CA ILE A 287 -53.50 55.68 26.04
C ILE A 287 -53.88 54.47 26.89
N GLN A 288 -52.92 53.88 27.60
CA GLN A 288 -53.16 52.74 28.48
C GLN A 288 -54.07 53.10 29.68
N GLN A 289 -53.92 54.31 30.25
CA GLN A 289 -54.83 54.79 31.30
C GLN A 289 -56.28 55.00 30.82
N HIS A 290 -56.49 55.40 29.56
CA HIS A 290 -57.83 55.65 29.01
C HIS A 290 -58.61 54.37 28.64
N ILE A 291 -57.91 53.30 28.23
CA ILE A 291 -58.55 52.12 27.62
C ILE A 291 -58.54 50.89 28.55
N HIS A 292 -57.70 50.88 29.59
CA HIS A 292 -57.50 49.72 30.49
C HIS A 292 -58.79 49.17 31.13
N LEU A 293 -59.83 50.00 31.30
CA LEU A 293 -61.10 49.60 31.94
C LEU A 293 -62.19 49.10 30.97
N LYS A 294 -61.95 49.13 29.65
CA LYS A 294 -62.95 48.76 28.63
C LYS A 294 -62.61 47.42 27.97
N ARG A 295 -63.61 46.53 27.85
CA ARG A 295 -63.50 45.25 27.12
C ARG A 295 -64.57 45.17 26.04
N TYR A 296 -64.21 44.71 24.85
CA TYR A 296 -65.12 44.59 23.70
C TYR A 296 -65.24 43.12 23.28
N LYS A 297 -66.44 42.71 22.84
CA LYS A 297 -66.73 41.34 22.38
C LYS A 297 -67.23 41.38 20.94
N LEU A 298 -66.74 40.44 20.12
CA LEU A 298 -67.20 40.20 18.76
C LEU A 298 -68.43 39.28 18.80
N LEU A 299 -69.55 39.72 18.23
CA LEU A 299 -70.77 38.94 18.10
C LEU A 299 -71.16 38.83 16.62
N ASP A 300 -71.51 37.61 16.20
CA ASP A 300 -72.11 37.34 14.90
C ASP A 300 -73.63 37.43 15.06
N GLN A 301 -74.23 38.46 14.47
CA GLN A 301 -75.67 38.57 14.35
C GLN A 301 -76.04 38.59 12.87
N ALA A 302 -76.67 37.50 12.42
CA ALA A 302 -77.25 37.37 11.09
C ALA A 302 -76.34 37.78 9.92
N GLY A 303 -75.04 37.44 9.98
CA GLY A 303 -74.10 37.63 8.87
C GLY A 303 -73.34 38.96 8.87
N GLN A 304 -73.47 39.78 9.91
CA GLN A 304 -72.64 40.97 10.12
C GLN A 304 -71.90 40.86 11.46
N VAL A 305 -70.56 40.85 11.42
CA VAL A 305 -69.70 40.76 12.60
C VAL A 305 -69.55 42.16 13.20
N SER A 306 -70.08 42.39 14.40
CA SER A 306 -70.05 43.70 15.06
C SER A 306 -69.34 43.65 16.43
N LEU A 307 -68.60 44.71 16.77
CA LEU A 307 -67.90 44.91 18.04
C LEU A 307 -68.81 45.69 19.01
N LEU A 308 -69.15 45.07 20.14
CA LEU A 308 -69.93 45.71 21.22
C LEU A 308 -69.09 45.80 22.49
N GLU A 309 -69.19 46.95 23.18
CA GLU A 309 -68.59 47.16 24.50
C GLU A 309 -69.35 46.35 25.56
N ASP A 310 -68.64 45.52 26.32
CA ASP A 310 -69.21 44.68 27.36
C ASP A 310 -69.56 45.54 28.59
N LYS A 311 -70.78 46.09 28.63
CA LYS A 311 -71.26 46.98 29.70
C LYS A 311 -71.55 46.27 31.03
N SER A 312 -71.19 45.00 31.20
CA SER A 312 -71.40 44.26 32.45
C SER A 312 -70.46 44.66 33.60
N ILE A 313 -69.47 45.53 33.37
CA ILE A 313 -68.48 45.93 34.40
C ILE A 313 -68.69 47.38 34.92
N ALA A 314 -69.54 48.19 34.29
CA ALA A 314 -69.68 49.63 34.58
C ALA A 314 -70.70 49.99 35.69
N VAL A 315 -70.69 49.29 36.83
CA VAL A 315 -71.54 49.65 38.00
C VAL A 315 -70.72 50.02 39.26
N ALA A 316 -69.41 49.81 39.29
CA ALA A 316 -68.59 50.24 40.43
C ALA A 316 -67.81 51.52 40.11
N SER A 317 -68.16 52.61 40.81
CA SER A 317 -67.46 53.91 40.87
C SER A 317 -68.02 55.03 39.98
N ARG A 318 -69.21 55.51 40.36
CA ARG A 318 -69.64 56.90 40.12
C ARG A 318 -69.85 57.56 41.48
N ARG A 319 -68.88 58.33 41.97
CA ARG A 319 -69.02 59.41 42.98
C ARG A 319 -67.83 60.37 42.88
N ASP A 320 -68.16 61.66 42.79
CA ASP A 320 -67.35 62.86 43.07
C ASP A 320 -66.22 63.19 42.06
N ALA A 321 -65.97 64.42 41.59
CA ALA A 321 -66.61 65.73 41.69
C ALA A 321 -66.04 66.70 40.60
N THR A 322 -66.91 67.55 40.05
CA THR A 322 -66.75 68.94 39.54
C THR A 322 -65.39 69.55 39.11
N GLY A 323 -65.30 69.91 37.80
CA GLY A 323 -64.80 71.20 37.22
C GLY A 323 -63.28 71.42 36.98
N PRO A 324 -62.85 72.46 36.22
CA PRO A 324 -63.43 73.14 35.05
C PRO A 324 -62.47 73.19 33.81
N ASN A 325 -62.99 73.72 32.70
CA ASN A 325 -62.33 73.96 31.40
C ASN A 325 -60.94 74.63 31.46
N SER A 326 -59.99 74.13 30.65
CA SER A 326 -58.88 74.91 30.13
C SER A 326 -58.62 74.58 28.66
N THR A 327 -58.92 75.54 27.78
CA THR A 327 -58.43 75.62 26.40
C THR A 327 -56.89 75.67 26.39
N PHE A 328 -56.24 74.77 25.65
CA PHE A 328 -54.82 74.91 25.31
C PHE A 328 -54.66 75.09 23.80
N ARG A 329 -54.44 76.34 23.40
CA ARG A 329 -53.85 76.70 22.11
C ARG A 329 -52.33 76.58 22.26
N THR A 330 -51.67 75.83 21.39
CA THR A 330 -50.25 76.10 21.10
C THR A 330 -49.92 75.65 19.68
N THR A 331 -49.78 76.66 18.83
CA THR A 331 -48.90 76.66 17.67
C THR A 331 -47.49 76.24 18.07
N THR A 332 -46.89 75.30 17.35
CA THR A 332 -45.46 75.30 17.00
C THR A 332 -45.19 74.27 15.92
N THR A 333 -44.89 74.77 14.72
CA THR A 333 -44.17 74.05 13.67
C THR A 333 -42.80 73.61 14.21
N LYS A 334 -42.55 72.30 14.28
CA LYS A 334 -41.18 71.75 14.42
C LYS A 334 -40.81 71.02 13.13
N ALA A 335 -39.83 71.58 12.44
CA ALA A 335 -39.16 71.00 11.28
C ALA A 335 -38.45 69.69 11.67
N ILE A 336 -38.54 68.69 10.81
CA ILE A 336 -37.87 67.40 10.95
C ILE A 336 -36.54 67.44 10.18
N ASP A 337 -35.47 67.09 10.88
CA ASP A 337 -34.10 66.98 10.38
C ASP A 337 -33.93 65.94 9.26
N LYS A 338 -32.95 66.19 8.38
CA LYS A 338 -32.59 65.36 7.23
C LYS A 338 -32.17 63.93 7.63
N PRO A 339 -32.70 62.87 6.98
CA PRO A 339 -32.30 61.49 7.26
C PRO A 339 -31.09 61.03 6.43
N VAL A 340 -30.13 60.37 7.09
CA VAL A 340 -28.96 59.70 6.49
C VAL A 340 -29.35 58.28 6.06
N ARG A 341 -29.01 57.93 4.81
CA ARG A 341 -29.29 56.63 4.18
C ARG A 341 -28.48 55.49 4.86
N PRO A 342 -29.09 54.36 5.24
CA PRO A 342 -28.33 53.19 5.71
C PRO A 342 -27.55 52.58 4.53
N LYS A 343 -26.22 52.48 4.69
CA LYS A 343 -25.27 52.04 3.63
C LYS A 343 -25.49 50.59 3.13
N ILE A 344 -26.33 49.80 3.81
CA ILE A 344 -26.56 48.37 3.54
C ILE A 344 -27.31 48.11 2.22
N PHE A 345 -28.14 49.05 1.74
CA PHE A 345 -28.87 48.93 0.46
C PHE A 345 -28.28 49.81 -0.66
N SER A 346 -27.01 50.21 -0.52
CA SER A 346 -26.31 50.96 -1.57
C SER A 346 -26.03 50.07 -2.78
N PHE A 347 -26.17 50.61 -4.00
CA PHE A 347 -25.75 49.97 -5.25
C PHE A 347 -24.32 49.40 -5.15
N TRP A 348 -23.43 50.11 -4.44
CA TRP A 348 -22.06 49.68 -4.18
C TRP A 348 -21.95 48.42 -3.31
N MET A 349 -22.85 48.21 -2.35
CA MET A 349 -22.86 47.01 -1.51
C MET A 349 -23.32 45.78 -2.29
N SER A 350 -24.21 45.94 -3.26
CA SER A 350 -24.55 44.81 -4.13
C SER A 350 -23.47 44.50 -5.16
N LEU A 351 -22.80 45.51 -5.70
CA LEU A 351 -21.66 45.28 -6.58
C LEU A 351 -20.57 44.51 -5.83
N LEU A 352 -20.32 44.87 -4.56
CA LEU A 352 -19.45 44.14 -3.66
C LEU A 352 -19.90 42.68 -3.45
N LEU A 353 -21.19 42.44 -3.19
CA LEU A 353 -21.70 41.10 -2.94
C LEU A 353 -21.64 40.19 -4.18
N VAL A 354 -21.98 40.72 -5.36
CA VAL A 354 -21.84 40.01 -6.63
C VAL A 354 -20.37 39.72 -6.91
N ALA A 355 -19.47 40.69 -6.68
CA ALA A 355 -18.03 40.49 -6.80
C ALA A 355 -17.50 39.41 -5.84
N ILE A 356 -18.04 39.32 -4.61
CA ILE A 356 -17.68 38.26 -3.65
C ILE A 356 -18.12 36.89 -4.18
N PHE A 357 -19.36 36.74 -4.68
CA PHE A 357 -19.81 35.44 -5.20
C PHE A 357 -19.07 35.01 -6.46
N THR A 358 -18.74 35.94 -7.36
CA THR A 358 -17.93 35.62 -8.55
C THR A 358 -16.48 35.28 -8.17
N LEU A 359 -15.90 35.98 -7.20
CA LEU A 359 -14.60 35.64 -6.63
C LEU A 359 -14.62 34.24 -6.01
N LEU A 360 -15.65 33.92 -5.22
CA LEU A 360 -15.78 32.63 -4.55
C LEU A 360 -15.94 31.48 -5.57
N ALA A 361 -16.70 31.71 -6.64
CA ALA A 361 -16.81 30.77 -7.76
C ALA A 361 -15.47 30.59 -8.49
N ALA A 362 -14.73 31.67 -8.75
CA ALA A 362 -13.40 31.60 -9.36
C ALA A 362 -12.38 30.85 -8.49
N VAL A 363 -12.40 31.08 -7.18
CA VAL A 363 -11.59 30.32 -6.21
C VAL A 363 -12.00 28.85 -6.22
N LEU A 364 -13.30 28.53 -6.26
CA LEU A 364 -13.77 27.15 -6.31
C LEU A 364 -13.30 26.43 -7.60
N VAL A 365 -13.38 27.10 -8.74
CA VAL A 365 -12.93 26.57 -10.04
C VAL A 365 -11.42 26.34 -10.05
N THR A 366 -10.63 27.30 -9.55
CA THR A 366 -9.17 27.14 -9.47
C THR A 366 -8.77 26.01 -8.52
N LEU A 367 -9.45 25.86 -7.38
CA LEU A 367 -9.25 24.73 -6.47
C LEU A 367 -9.63 23.40 -7.12
N PHE A 368 -10.74 23.34 -7.86
CA PHE A 368 -11.18 22.14 -8.56
C PHE A 368 -10.18 21.69 -9.62
N VAL A 369 -9.69 22.61 -10.45
CA VAL A 369 -8.66 22.33 -11.47
C VAL A 369 -7.38 21.82 -10.83
N LYS A 370 -6.95 22.42 -9.71
CA LYS A 370 -5.74 22.00 -8.98
C LYS A 370 -5.92 20.67 -8.25
N ALA A 371 -7.11 20.39 -7.73
CA ALA A 371 -7.41 19.15 -7.02
C ALA A 371 -7.52 17.94 -7.96
N GLN A 372 -7.96 18.13 -9.22
CA GLN A 372 -8.07 17.07 -10.21
C GLN A 372 -6.72 16.47 -10.64
N THR A 373 -5.62 17.23 -10.57
CA THR A 373 -4.32 16.75 -11.08
C THR A 373 -3.50 15.99 -10.04
N ILE A 374 -3.34 16.53 -8.83
CA ILE A 374 -2.46 15.95 -7.78
C ILE A 374 -3.16 15.96 -6.40
N GLY A 375 -4.40 16.43 -6.31
CA GLY A 375 -5.08 16.67 -5.04
C GLY A 375 -4.46 17.82 -4.24
N LEU A 376 -5.25 18.41 -3.36
CA LEU A 376 -4.79 19.51 -2.51
C LEU A 376 -4.04 18.95 -1.29
N PRO A 377 -2.89 19.54 -0.90
CA PRO A 377 -2.22 19.16 0.32
C PRO A 377 -3.11 19.48 1.53
N LEU A 378 -3.00 18.68 2.58
CA LEU A 378 -3.70 18.93 3.84
C LEU A 378 -3.29 20.31 4.41
N PRO A 379 -4.24 21.13 4.89
CA PRO A 379 -3.95 22.46 5.42
C PRO A 379 -2.99 22.46 6.63
N SER A 380 -2.89 21.34 7.34
CA SER A 380 -1.98 21.14 8.48
C SER A 380 -1.81 19.65 8.80
N LYS A 381 -0.59 19.26 9.21
CA LYS A 381 -0.28 17.91 9.76
C LYS A 381 -0.65 17.76 11.24
N ASN A 382 -1.01 18.85 11.91
CA ASN A 382 -1.31 18.84 13.34
C ASN A 382 -2.81 18.58 13.55
N LYS A 383 -3.16 17.47 14.20
CA LYS A 383 -4.55 17.13 14.58
C LYS A 383 -5.24 18.27 15.34
N PHE A 384 -4.47 19.10 16.04
CA PHE A 384 -4.97 20.27 16.77
C PHE A 384 -5.53 21.38 15.86
N VAL A 385 -5.00 21.52 14.64
CA VAL A 385 -5.47 22.52 13.65
C VAL A 385 -6.69 22.00 12.87
N GLN A 386 -6.97 20.70 12.94
CA GLN A 386 -8.17 20.10 12.35
C GLN A 386 -9.42 20.27 13.23
N ASN A 387 -9.30 20.85 14.43
CA ASN A 387 -10.42 20.99 15.37
C ASN A 387 -10.78 22.46 15.70
N PRO A 388 -11.38 23.25 14.77
CA PRO A 388 -11.99 24.53 15.11
C PRO A 388 -13.21 24.44 16.05
N ILE A 389 -13.60 23.23 16.48
CA ILE A 389 -14.83 22.97 17.23
C ILE A 389 -14.56 22.80 18.74
N GLU A 390 -13.32 22.57 19.18
CA GLU A 390 -12.99 22.42 20.61
C GLU A 390 -12.87 23.76 21.36
N GLU A 391 -12.56 24.88 20.70
CA GLU A 391 -12.57 26.21 21.36
C GLU A 391 -13.97 26.79 21.62
N LEU A 392 -15.04 26.14 21.13
CA LEU A 392 -16.42 26.51 21.44
C LEU A 392 -17.00 25.72 22.64
N GLN A 393 -16.26 24.75 23.20
CA GLN A 393 -16.69 24.02 24.40
C GLN A 393 -16.52 24.82 25.70
N ASP A 394 -15.78 25.93 25.69
CA ASP A 394 -15.45 26.67 26.91
C ASP A 394 -16.58 27.57 27.44
N SER A 395 -17.80 27.46 26.90
CA SER A 395 -19.07 27.89 27.53
C SER A 395 -19.05 29.22 28.28
N LYS A 396 -18.41 30.25 27.69
CA LYS A 396 -18.34 31.61 28.25
C LYS A 396 -19.11 32.60 27.39
N ALA A 397 -20.44 32.43 27.34
CA ALA A 397 -21.35 33.47 26.84
C ALA A 397 -22.66 33.48 27.66
N LYS A 398 -23.04 34.66 28.17
CA LYS A 398 -24.21 34.86 29.05
C LYS A 398 -25.52 34.87 28.23
N ALA A 399 -26.52 34.13 28.71
CA ALA A 399 -27.86 33.95 28.15
C ALA A 399 -28.77 35.20 28.09
N LYS A 400 -28.23 36.41 28.24
CA LYS A 400 -29.01 37.66 28.22
C LYS A 400 -29.23 38.21 26.80
N ASP A 401 -28.42 37.80 25.83
CA ASP A 401 -28.36 38.44 24.51
C ASP A 401 -28.86 37.54 23.35
N SER A 402 -29.64 36.49 23.62
CA SER A 402 -30.05 35.51 22.59
C SER A 402 -31.56 35.27 22.43
N ILE A 403 -32.40 35.88 23.27
CA ILE A 403 -33.85 35.57 23.31
C ILE A 403 -34.73 36.67 22.68
N ASP A 404 -34.18 37.82 22.30
CA ASP A 404 -34.96 38.91 21.68
C ASP A 404 -34.63 39.15 20.20
N LEU A 405 -34.74 38.09 19.39
CA LEU A 405 -34.69 38.17 17.94
C LEU A 405 -35.94 37.53 17.33
N ASN A 406 -36.82 38.38 16.82
CA ASN A 406 -38.02 38.00 16.08
C ASN A 406 -37.64 37.26 14.79
N TYR A 407 -37.77 35.92 14.80
CA TYR A 407 -37.69 35.13 13.58
C TYR A 407 -39.02 35.19 12.82
N SER A 408 -38.89 35.59 11.56
CA SER A 408 -39.89 35.59 10.50
C SER A 408 -40.84 34.38 10.56
N SER A 409 -42.14 34.66 10.65
CA SER A 409 -43.19 33.75 11.07
C SER A 409 -43.69 32.74 10.02
N LEU A 410 -42.91 32.38 8.99
CA LEU A 410 -43.27 31.32 8.03
C LEU A 410 -42.00 30.64 7.46
N PRO A 411 -41.95 29.29 7.39
CA PRO A 411 -40.86 28.57 6.70
C PRO A 411 -40.76 29.01 5.23
N PRO A 412 -39.55 29.32 4.70
CA PRO A 412 -39.36 29.74 3.30
C PRO A 412 -39.95 28.74 2.28
N GLN A 413 -39.99 27.46 2.66
CA GLN A 413 -40.56 26.35 1.89
C GLN A 413 -42.06 26.55 1.61
N LEU A 414 -42.82 26.99 2.62
CA LEU A 414 -44.27 27.23 2.50
C LEU A 414 -44.58 28.57 1.85
N VAL A 415 -43.73 29.58 2.07
CA VAL A 415 -43.85 30.90 1.43
C VAL A 415 -43.53 30.81 -0.07
N PHE A 416 -42.58 29.96 -0.49
CA PHE A 416 -42.25 29.74 -1.89
C PHE A 416 -43.47 29.32 -2.72
N PHE A 417 -44.15 28.24 -2.32
CA PHE A 417 -45.33 27.74 -3.04
C PHE A 417 -46.53 28.70 -2.95
N LYS A 418 -46.73 29.37 -1.81
CA LYS A 418 -47.79 30.36 -1.64
C LYS A 418 -47.55 31.62 -2.49
N ALA A 419 -46.29 32.08 -2.59
CA ALA A 419 -45.90 33.22 -3.42
C ALA A 419 -45.98 32.90 -4.92
N LEU A 420 -45.60 31.68 -5.34
CA LEU A 420 -45.71 31.25 -6.74
C LEU A 420 -47.18 31.18 -7.18
N ARG A 421 -48.05 30.62 -6.32
CA ARG A 421 -49.50 30.51 -6.58
C ARG A 421 -50.21 31.86 -6.56
N ALA A 422 -49.65 32.85 -5.84
CA ALA A 422 -50.13 34.22 -5.79
C ALA A 422 -49.44 35.16 -6.81
N HIS A 423 -48.65 34.63 -7.76
CA HIS A 423 -47.89 35.40 -8.76
C HIS A 423 -46.92 36.46 -8.18
N HIS A 424 -46.50 36.30 -6.92
CA HIS A 424 -45.51 37.15 -6.27
C HIS A 424 -44.08 36.62 -6.53
N PHE A 425 -43.63 36.76 -7.79
CA PHE A 425 -42.37 36.19 -8.27
C PHE A 425 -41.13 36.64 -7.50
N VAL A 426 -41.07 37.90 -7.04
CA VAL A 426 -39.93 38.43 -6.26
C VAL A 426 -39.82 37.72 -4.90
N LEU A 427 -40.94 37.51 -4.22
CA LEU A 427 -40.97 36.82 -2.93
C LEU A 427 -40.63 35.33 -3.08
N ALA A 428 -41.09 34.70 -4.16
CA ALA A 428 -40.72 33.32 -4.51
C ALA A 428 -39.20 33.19 -4.75
N ILE A 429 -38.58 34.14 -5.46
CA ILE A 429 -37.13 34.15 -5.73
C ILE A 429 -36.33 34.29 -4.42
N VAL A 430 -36.70 35.20 -3.53
CA VAL A 430 -36.01 35.38 -2.23
C VAL A 430 -36.14 34.12 -1.35
N CYS A 431 -37.30 33.47 -1.35
CA CYS A 431 -37.50 32.21 -0.63
C CYS A 431 -36.68 31.05 -1.24
N SER A 432 -36.53 31.04 -2.57
CA SER A 432 -35.65 30.09 -3.26
C SER A 432 -34.18 30.27 -2.87
N MET A 433 -33.71 31.51 -2.70
CA MET A 433 -32.34 31.76 -2.22
C MET A 433 -32.13 31.25 -0.79
N ALA A 434 -33.11 31.42 0.09
CA ALA A 434 -33.00 30.86 1.44
C ALA A 434 -32.92 29.32 1.43
N LEU A 435 -33.62 28.66 0.51
CA LEU A 435 -33.58 27.21 0.34
C LEU A 435 -32.25 26.71 -0.23
N LEU A 436 -31.76 27.36 -1.29
CA LEU A 436 -30.48 27.01 -1.91
C LEU A 436 -29.30 27.24 -0.96
N ALA A 437 -29.41 28.13 0.03
CA ALA A 437 -28.35 28.38 1.00
C ALA A 437 -28.13 27.17 1.91
N ASN A 438 -29.22 26.51 2.31
CA ASN A 438 -29.14 25.26 3.06
C ASN A 438 -28.52 24.14 2.24
N VAL A 439 -28.89 24.03 0.95
CA VAL A 439 -28.29 23.05 0.03
C VAL A 439 -26.80 23.32 -0.17
N LEU A 440 -26.41 24.59 -0.36
CA LEU A 440 -25.03 25.01 -0.50
C LEU A 440 -24.18 24.66 0.73
N SER A 441 -24.75 24.82 1.93
CA SER A 441 -24.07 24.43 3.18
C SER A 441 -23.80 22.92 3.24
N VAL A 442 -24.76 22.10 2.82
CA VAL A 442 -24.61 20.63 2.82
C VAL A 442 -23.62 20.19 1.74
N THR A 443 -23.68 20.79 0.54
CA THR A 443 -22.72 20.45 -0.52
C THR A 443 -21.29 20.85 -0.17
N PHE A 444 -21.07 21.97 0.53
CA PHE A 444 -19.73 22.33 1.02
C PHE A 444 -19.20 21.33 2.07
N ALA A 445 -20.06 20.80 2.93
CA ALA A 445 -19.66 19.81 3.93
C ALA A 445 -19.20 18.48 3.32
N GLY A 446 -19.77 18.08 2.18
CA GLY A 446 -19.40 16.84 1.47
C GLY A 446 -18.41 17.03 0.31
N LEU A 447 -17.96 18.27 0.03
CA LEU A 447 -17.23 18.58 -1.19
C LEU A 447 -15.84 17.91 -1.25
N LEU A 448 -15.20 17.73 -0.08
CA LEU A 448 -13.83 17.26 0.05
C LEU A 448 -13.80 15.77 0.39
N ASN A 449 -13.16 14.99 -0.47
CA ASN A 449 -12.87 13.58 -0.26
C ASN A 449 -11.39 13.42 0.08
N HIS A 450 -11.09 12.49 0.98
CA HIS A 450 -9.74 12.19 1.43
C HIS A 450 -9.27 10.88 0.79
N ASN A 451 -8.17 10.92 0.02
CA ASN A 451 -7.57 9.73 -0.58
C ASN A 451 -6.04 9.77 -0.37
N VAL A 452 -5.44 8.59 -0.22
CA VAL A 452 -3.99 8.40 -0.26
C VAL A 452 -3.57 8.20 -1.71
N ILE A 453 -2.59 8.98 -2.18
CA ILE A 453 -2.02 8.81 -3.53
C ILE A 453 -0.49 8.77 -3.48
N ALA A 454 0.10 8.08 -4.45
CA ALA A 454 1.54 8.10 -4.69
C ALA A 454 1.96 9.44 -5.32
N VAL A 455 2.83 10.18 -4.63
CA VAL A 455 3.36 11.46 -5.10
C VAL A 455 4.82 11.30 -5.50
N PHE A 456 5.12 11.65 -6.76
CA PHE A 456 6.46 11.60 -7.33
C PHE A 456 7.23 12.89 -7.01
N LYS A 457 8.23 12.78 -6.15
CA LYS A 457 9.16 13.86 -5.81
C LYS A 457 10.46 13.65 -6.57
N SER A 458 10.88 14.64 -7.36
CA SER A 458 12.16 14.57 -8.06
C SER A 458 13.29 14.41 -7.03
N ALA A 459 14.15 13.42 -7.25
CA ALA A 459 15.29 13.12 -6.39
C ALA A 459 16.53 12.82 -7.24
N THR A 460 17.70 12.98 -6.63
CA THR A 460 18.98 12.60 -7.22
C THR A 460 19.54 11.44 -6.41
N PHE A 461 19.99 10.40 -7.10
CA PHE A 461 20.53 9.18 -6.52
C PHE A 461 22.02 9.04 -6.87
N GLU A 462 22.76 8.34 -6.01
CA GLU A 462 24.14 7.94 -6.22
C GLU A 462 24.21 6.45 -6.54
N GLN A 463 25.04 6.08 -7.51
CA GLN A 463 25.35 4.68 -7.78
C GLN A 463 26.58 4.28 -6.95
N PRO A 464 26.45 3.38 -5.94
CA PRO A 464 27.56 3.00 -5.08
C PRO A 464 28.62 2.13 -5.78
N PHE A 465 28.25 1.50 -6.89
CA PHE A 465 29.13 0.65 -7.68
C PHE A 465 29.42 1.29 -9.04
N ASP A 466 30.63 1.05 -9.52
CA ASP A 466 30.96 1.29 -10.92
C ASP A 466 30.47 0.12 -11.77
N LEU A 467 30.20 0.37 -13.06
CA LEU A 467 29.83 -0.67 -14.01
C LEU A 467 31.09 -1.40 -14.51
N SER A 468 31.89 -1.87 -13.55
CA SER A 468 33.17 -2.52 -13.75
C SER A 468 33.29 -3.69 -12.79
N PHE A 469 33.77 -4.83 -13.26
CA PHE A 469 33.99 -6.01 -12.45
C PHE A 469 35.40 -6.05 -11.87
N VAL A 470 35.53 -6.61 -10.66
CA VAL A 470 36.83 -6.89 -10.06
C VAL A 470 37.61 -7.90 -10.92
N PRO A 471 38.95 -7.81 -11.00
CA PRO A 471 39.73 -8.75 -11.81
C PRO A 471 39.64 -10.16 -11.21
N ILE A 472 39.05 -11.07 -11.98
CA ILE A 472 38.90 -12.50 -11.65
C ILE A 472 39.49 -13.35 -12.78
N ASN A 473 39.87 -14.59 -12.47
CA ASN A 473 40.49 -15.52 -13.43
C ASN A 473 39.53 -16.64 -13.88
N GLY A 474 38.30 -16.69 -13.34
CA GLY A 474 37.32 -17.75 -13.65
C GLY A 474 37.64 -19.15 -13.10
N SER A 475 38.88 -19.42 -12.68
CA SER A 475 39.34 -20.72 -12.20
C SER A 475 38.96 -21.05 -10.74
N ILE A 476 38.52 -20.05 -9.97
CA ILE A 476 38.20 -20.16 -8.54
C ILE A 476 36.68 -20.16 -8.32
N GLY A 477 36.18 -21.15 -7.58
CA GLY A 477 34.77 -21.30 -7.22
C GLY A 477 34.52 -22.54 -6.35
N PRO A 478 33.25 -22.85 -6.03
CA PRO A 478 32.89 -23.97 -5.15
C PRO A 478 33.33 -25.33 -5.74
N SER A 479 33.60 -26.30 -4.84
CA SER A 479 33.97 -27.67 -5.20
C SER A 479 32.79 -28.61 -5.02
N SER A 480 32.55 -29.44 -6.04
CA SER A 480 31.49 -30.47 -6.08
C SER A 480 31.64 -31.58 -5.03
N LYS A 481 32.82 -31.78 -4.45
CA LYS A 481 33.09 -32.85 -3.46
C LYS A 481 33.04 -32.38 -2.00
N GLY A 482 32.56 -31.16 -1.73
CA GLY A 482 32.43 -30.64 -0.37
C GLY A 482 33.76 -30.55 0.39
N ALA A 483 34.89 -30.54 -0.31
CA ALA A 483 36.21 -30.39 0.28
C ALA A 483 36.44 -28.90 0.63
N LEU A 484 35.82 -28.46 1.72
CA LEU A 484 36.27 -27.26 2.42
C LEU A 484 37.60 -27.59 3.11
N GLY A 485 38.65 -26.85 2.73
CA GLY A 485 39.98 -26.99 3.32
C GLY A 485 41.12 -27.05 2.31
N ASN A 486 40.84 -27.31 1.02
CA ASN A 486 41.84 -27.24 -0.06
C ASN A 486 41.49 -26.21 -1.15
N GLY A 487 40.48 -25.36 -0.91
CA GLY A 487 39.99 -24.39 -1.89
C GLY A 487 40.96 -23.22 -2.11
N PRO A 488 41.13 -22.74 -3.34
CA PRO A 488 41.97 -21.58 -3.65
C PRO A 488 41.51 -20.31 -2.90
N ARG A 489 42.42 -19.34 -2.74
CA ARG A 489 42.20 -18.02 -2.12
C ARG A 489 40.87 -17.40 -2.58
N SER A 490 40.18 -16.66 -1.71
CA SER A 490 38.98 -15.90 -2.06
C SER A 490 39.19 -15.07 -3.34
N SER A 491 38.27 -15.14 -4.29
CA SER A 491 38.37 -14.43 -5.56
C SER A 491 36.99 -14.17 -6.15
N GLY A 492 36.68 -12.90 -6.42
CA GLY A 492 35.37 -12.49 -6.93
C GLY A 492 34.25 -12.95 -6.01
N ALA A 493 33.23 -13.59 -6.59
CA ALA A 493 32.10 -14.14 -5.84
C ALA A 493 32.51 -15.21 -4.82
N PHE A 494 33.65 -15.90 -5.00
CA PHE A 494 34.04 -16.98 -4.10
C PHE A 494 34.76 -16.48 -2.85
N SER A 495 34.04 -16.55 -1.74
CA SER A 495 34.54 -16.32 -0.38
C SER A 495 34.73 -17.62 0.41
N GLY A 496 34.14 -18.74 -0.02
CA GLY A 496 34.18 -20.04 0.65
C GLY A 496 32.83 -20.76 0.53
N GLY A 497 32.77 -22.02 0.95
CA GLY A 497 31.54 -22.83 0.96
C GLY A 497 31.25 -23.62 -0.31
N ASP A 498 30.03 -24.16 -0.38
CA ASP A 498 29.53 -25.00 -1.49
C ASP A 498 28.86 -24.21 -2.62
N GLY A 499 28.64 -22.91 -2.44
CA GLY A 499 28.11 -22.00 -3.45
C GLY A 499 26.72 -22.39 -3.94
N GLN A 500 25.82 -22.79 -3.04
CA GLN A 500 24.47 -23.25 -3.37
C GLN A 500 23.37 -22.18 -3.12
N ASP A 501 23.71 -21.01 -2.60
CA ASP A 501 22.77 -19.93 -2.22
C ASP A 501 21.75 -19.58 -3.31
N GLN A 502 22.19 -19.47 -4.58
CA GLN A 502 21.31 -19.18 -5.71
C GLN A 502 20.21 -20.22 -5.92
N PHE A 503 20.48 -21.49 -5.60
CA PHE A 503 19.51 -22.57 -5.73
C PHE A 503 18.44 -22.46 -4.65
N TYR A 504 18.82 -22.20 -3.39
CA TYR A 504 17.85 -22.04 -2.30
C TYR A 504 16.96 -20.81 -2.50
N ILE A 505 17.53 -19.71 -2.99
CA ILE A 505 16.79 -18.47 -3.23
C ILE A 505 15.75 -18.68 -4.33
N LEU A 506 16.14 -19.29 -5.45
CA LEU A 506 15.22 -19.56 -6.55
C LEU A 506 14.15 -20.57 -6.14
N ASP A 507 14.52 -21.64 -5.43
CA ASP A 507 13.57 -22.63 -4.93
C ASP A 507 12.55 -22.01 -3.96
N ALA A 508 12.99 -21.16 -3.04
CA ALA A 508 12.09 -20.46 -2.11
C ALA A 508 11.16 -19.47 -2.82
N ASN A 509 11.64 -18.80 -3.88
CA ASN A 509 10.81 -17.93 -4.71
C ASN A 509 9.73 -18.73 -5.46
N LEU A 510 10.11 -19.86 -6.07
CA LEU A 510 9.19 -20.71 -6.84
C LEU A 510 8.18 -21.45 -5.95
N SER A 511 8.62 -21.98 -4.80
CA SER A 511 7.79 -22.85 -3.94
C SER A 511 6.97 -22.10 -2.88
N LYS A 512 7.47 -20.98 -2.35
CA LYS A 512 6.87 -20.26 -1.21
C LYS A 512 6.68 -18.75 -1.49
N SER A 513 6.79 -18.33 -2.76
CA SER A 513 6.64 -16.91 -3.18
C SER A 513 7.55 -15.95 -2.39
N ALA A 514 8.74 -16.42 -1.99
CA ALA A 514 9.72 -15.58 -1.32
C ALA A 514 10.24 -14.48 -2.27
N SER A 515 10.57 -13.31 -1.72
CA SER A 515 11.14 -12.22 -2.51
C SER A 515 12.54 -12.57 -3.04
N LEU A 516 12.82 -12.25 -4.30
CA LEU A 516 14.16 -12.32 -4.89
C LEU A 516 15.14 -11.33 -4.22
N PRO A 517 16.46 -11.50 -4.43
CA PRO A 517 17.46 -10.58 -3.89
C PRO A 517 17.23 -9.13 -4.32
N SER A 518 17.74 -8.20 -3.53
CA SER A 518 17.72 -6.77 -3.89
C SER A 518 18.33 -6.55 -5.28
N TRP A 519 17.71 -5.70 -6.08
CA TRP A 519 18.17 -5.33 -7.42
C TRP A 519 18.17 -6.48 -8.42
N THR A 520 17.26 -7.44 -8.27
CA THR A 520 17.18 -8.63 -9.13
C THR A 520 15.72 -8.97 -9.39
N ASP A 521 15.38 -9.25 -10.66
CA ASP A 521 14.10 -9.84 -11.05
C ASP A 521 14.30 -11.29 -11.56
N GLU A 522 13.32 -11.84 -12.28
CA GLU A 522 13.35 -13.24 -12.73
C GLU A 522 14.53 -13.58 -13.66
N ASN A 523 15.10 -12.62 -14.39
CA ASN A 523 16.12 -12.89 -15.40
C ASN A 523 17.20 -11.80 -15.54
N LEU A 524 17.08 -10.69 -14.81
CA LEU A 524 17.96 -9.53 -14.89
C LEU A 524 18.40 -9.06 -13.50
N PHE A 525 19.65 -8.63 -13.46
CA PHE A 525 20.23 -7.88 -12.37
C PHE A 525 20.28 -6.39 -12.73
N TYR A 526 20.03 -5.52 -11.76
CA TYR A 526 20.00 -4.07 -11.92
C TYR A 526 21.14 -3.41 -11.15
N LEU A 527 21.83 -2.45 -11.76
CA LEU A 527 22.88 -1.73 -11.05
C LEU A 527 22.26 -0.91 -9.89
N PRO A 528 22.69 -1.12 -8.63
CA PRO A 528 22.10 -0.45 -7.48
C PRO A 528 22.23 1.07 -7.51
N PHE A 529 21.30 1.76 -6.87
CA PHE A 529 21.38 3.21 -6.60
C PHE A 529 20.77 3.55 -5.24
N THR A 530 21.29 4.59 -4.59
CA THR A 530 20.87 5.03 -3.25
C THR A 530 20.62 6.53 -3.22
N THR A 531 19.90 7.03 -2.23
CA THR A 531 19.71 8.47 -2.02
C THR A 531 20.97 9.15 -1.48
N LEU A 532 21.13 10.43 -1.82
CA LEU A 532 22.15 11.34 -1.23
C LEU A 532 21.86 11.67 0.24
N GLU A 533 20.58 11.63 0.64
CA GLU A 533 20.13 12.04 1.96
C GLU A 533 20.20 10.84 2.93
N LYS A 534 21.33 10.70 3.62
CA LYS A 534 21.56 9.72 4.70
C LYS A 534 20.86 10.07 6.03
N ASN A 535 20.15 11.21 6.11
CA ASN A 535 19.55 11.69 7.35
C ASN A 535 18.03 11.50 7.34
N ASP A 536 17.56 10.55 8.15
CA ASP A 536 16.27 10.48 8.87
C ASP A 536 14.93 10.68 8.14
N ASP A 537 14.88 10.94 6.83
CA ASP A 537 13.62 11.23 6.13
C ASP A 537 13.08 10.08 5.27
N ILE A 538 13.82 8.99 5.03
CA ILE A 538 13.26 7.81 4.33
C ILE A 538 12.45 7.00 5.33
N ALA A 539 11.15 7.27 5.38
CA ALA A 539 10.23 6.46 6.15
C ALA A 539 10.18 5.03 5.57
N ASP A 540 10.02 4.04 6.44
CA ASP A 540 9.78 2.65 6.06
C ASP A 540 8.52 2.60 5.17
N GLY A 541 8.70 2.35 3.86
CA GLY A 541 7.62 2.38 2.86
C GLY A 541 7.89 3.28 1.64
N ASP A 542 8.90 4.15 1.66
CA ASP A 542 9.26 4.95 0.50
C ASP A 542 9.78 4.09 -0.65
N GLN A 543 9.32 4.40 -1.87
CA GLN A 543 9.75 3.71 -3.09
C GLN A 543 10.64 4.65 -3.94
N LEU A 544 11.67 4.09 -4.55
CA LEU A 544 12.61 4.82 -5.40
C LEU A 544 12.44 4.35 -6.84
N GLN A 545 12.35 5.29 -7.77
CA GLN A 545 12.26 5.00 -9.20
C GLN A 545 13.35 5.73 -9.98
N SER A 546 14.18 5.00 -10.71
CA SER A 546 15.21 5.59 -11.57
C SER A 546 15.54 4.68 -12.75
N GLU A 547 16.20 5.24 -13.76
CA GLU A 547 16.76 4.50 -14.89
C GLU A 547 18.13 3.95 -14.51
N THR A 548 18.32 2.65 -14.68
CA THR A 548 19.58 2.00 -14.35
C THR A 548 19.96 0.95 -15.39
N VAL A 549 21.24 0.60 -15.41
CA VAL A 549 21.78 -0.42 -16.30
C VAL A 549 21.31 -1.79 -15.83
N THR A 550 20.91 -2.63 -16.78
CA THR A 550 20.52 -4.01 -16.53
C THR A 550 21.59 -4.95 -17.08
N LEU A 551 21.87 -6.01 -16.35
CA LEU A 551 22.75 -7.10 -16.74
C LEU A 551 21.97 -8.41 -16.68
N GLY A 552 22.14 -9.24 -17.70
CA GLY A 552 21.57 -10.58 -17.74
C GLY A 552 22.51 -11.52 -18.47
N ALA A 553 22.07 -12.75 -18.66
CA ALA A 553 22.79 -13.69 -19.51
C ALA A 553 21.84 -14.60 -20.28
N GLU A 554 22.25 -14.95 -21.49
CA GLU A 554 21.62 -15.95 -22.33
C GLU A 554 22.53 -17.16 -22.49
N LEU A 555 21.96 -18.32 -22.75
CA LEU A 555 22.60 -19.61 -22.87
C LEU A 555 22.36 -20.10 -24.30
N GLU A 556 23.36 -19.91 -25.16
CA GLU A 556 23.30 -20.38 -26.53
C GLU A 556 23.67 -21.86 -26.58
N CYS A 557 22.70 -22.68 -26.95
CA CYS A 557 22.83 -24.14 -26.94
C CYS A 557 22.73 -24.71 -28.36
N GLN A 558 23.45 -25.81 -28.60
CA GLN A 558 23.38 -26.59 -29.83
C GLN A 558 23.47 -28.09 -29.56
N MET A 559 22.76 -28.88 -30.38
CA MET A 559 22.81 -30.35 -30.31
C MET A 559 24.20 -30.86 -30.70
N VAL A 560 24.68 -31.87 -29.98
CA VAL A 560 25.99 -32.48 -30.22
C VAL A 560 25.83 -33.94 -30.63
N ASN A 561 26.51 -34.32 -31.71
CA ASN A 561 26.59 -35.73 -32.13
C ASN A 561 27.53 -36.51 -31.22
N ILE A 562 27.18 -37.76 -30.93
CA ILE A 562 27.99 -38.63 -30.07
C ILE A 562 29.40 -38.86 -30.62
N THR A 563 29.55 -38.87 -31.95
CA THR A 563 30.83 -39.07 -32.65
C THR A 563 31.84 -37.97 -32.36
N ASP A 564 31.37 -36.78 -31.98
CA ASP A 564 32.20 -35.64 -31.65
C ASP A 564 32.63 -35.63 -30.18
N LEU A 565 32.18 -36.63 -29.41
CA LEU A 565 32.48 -36.81 -28.00
C LEU A 565 33.43 -37.98 -27.82
N ARG A 566 34.49 -37.77 -27.04
CA ARG A 566 35.45 -38.81 -26.67
C ARG A 566 35.32 -39.09 -25.19
N PHE A 567 34.83 -40.27 -24.85
CA PHE A 567 34.76 -40.73 -23.46
C PHE A 567 36.05 -41.45 -23.08
N GLY A 568 36.71 -40.99 -22.01
CA GLY A 568 37.80 -41.71 -21.36
C GLY A 568 37.31 -42.33 -20.05
N GLY A 569 37.69 -43.59 -19.81
CA GLY A 569 37.48 -44.26 -18.52
C GLY A 569 38.70 -44.12 -17.63
N VAL A 570 38.53 -43.59 -16.40
CA VAL A 570 39.60 -43.48 -15.38
C VAL A 570 39.42 -44.54 -14.28
N GLY A 571 38.53 -45.52 -14.50
CA GLY A 571 38.16 -46.57 -13.56
C GLY A 571 36.70 -47.00 -13.75
N PRO A 572 36.23 -48.05 -13.03
CA PRO A 572 34.84 -48.49 -13.12
C PRO A 572 33.88 -47.37 -12.70
N GLY A 573 32.94 -47.02 -13.59
CA GLY A 573 31.93 -45.98 -13.36
C GLY A 573 32.40 -44.53 -13.46
N LYS A 574 33.69 -44.26 -13.75
CA LYS A 574 34.18 -42.88 -13.92
C LYS A 574 34.22 -42.48 -15.39
N ILE A 575 33.60 -41.36 -15.71
CA ILE A 575 33.66 -40.79 -17.06
C ILE A 575 34.42 -39.47 -17.08
N VAL A 576 35.27 -39.31 -18.09
CA VAL A 576 35.84 -38.02 -18.48
C VAL A 576 35.48 -37.79 -19.93
N LEU A 577 34.77 -36.70 -20.20
CA LEU A 577 34.37 -36.33 -21.56
C LEU A 577 35.41 -35.36 -22.13
N LYS A 578 35.91 -35.67 -23.33
CA LYS A 578 36.80 -34.80 -24.09
C LYS A 578 36.12 -34.39 -25.40
N LYS A 579 36.20 -33.11 -25.73
CA LYS A 579 35.61 -32.54 -26.94
C LYS A 579 36.44 -31.35 -27.41
N THR A 580 36.61 -31.24 -28.72
CA THR A 580 37.12 -30.02 -29.34
C THR A 580 35.98 -29.00 -29.49
N VAL A 581 36.14 -27.83 -28.89
CA VAL A 581 35.16 -26.76 -28.88
C VAL A 581 35.69 -25.61 -29.73
N LYS A 582 34.85 -25.12 -30.65
CA LYS A 582 35.17 -23.99 -31.52
C LYS A 582 34.31 -22.79 -31.14
N MET A 583 34.94 -21.64 -30.95
CA MET A 583 34.28 -20.36 -30.66
C MET A 583 34.94 -19.26 -31.49
N GLY A 584 34.23 -18.77 -32.51
CA GLY A 584 34.81 -17.88 -33.52
C GLY A 584 35.96 -18.56 -34.27
N GLU A 585 37.15 -17.96 -34.22
CA GLU A 585 38.37 -18.49 -34.84
C GLU A 585 39.19 -19.40 -33.90
N ILE A 586 38.85 -19.45 -32.62
CA ILE A 586 39.59 -20.22 -31.62
C ILE A 586 39.02 -21.63 -31.55
N GLU A 587 39.90 -22.62 -31.62
CA GLU A 587 39.60 -24.04 -31.45
C GLU A 587 40.39 -24.57 -30.26
N ALA A 588 39.68 -25.08 -29.26
CA ALA A 588 40.29 -25.53 -27.99
C ALA A 588 39.93 -26.99 -27.71
N GLU A 589 40.91 -27.78 -27.28
CA GLU A 589 40.66 -29.14 -26.80
C GLU A 589 40.28 -29.10 -25.32
N CYS A 590 39.03 -29.44 -25.04
CA CYS A 590 38.44 -29.32 -23.72
C CYS A 590 38.15 -30.71 -23.10
N SER A 591 38.18 -30.78 -21.77
CA SER A 591 37.87 -31.96 -20.99
C SER A 591 36.92 -31.60 -19.85
N SER A 592 36.05 -32.53 -19.45
CA SER A 592 35.23 -32.35 -18.25
C SER A 592 36.12 -32.12 -17.03
N THR A 593 35.76 -31.12 -16.25
CA THR A 593 36.53 -30.58 -15.12
C THR A 593 36.64 -31.55 -13.95
N ASP A 594 35.53 -32.21 -13.64
CA ASP A 594 35.42 -33.14 -12.53
C ASP A 594 35.32 -34.58 -13.07
N GLU A 595 35.91 -35.54 -12.35
CA GLU A 595 35.61 -36.96 -12.56
C GLU A 595 34.14 -37.20 -12.16
N THR A 596 33.25 -37.27 -13.16
CA THR A 596 31.84 -37.62 -12.91
C THR A 596 31.75 -39.12 -12.66
N HIS A 597 31.25 -39.49 -11.48
CA HIS A 597 31.02 -40.88 -11.12
C HIS A 597 29.59 -41.27 -11.49
N ILE A 598 29.44 -42.11 -12.51
CA ILE A 598 28.17 -42.74 -12.84
C ILE A 598 27.93 -43.87 -11.85
N LYS A 599 26.94 -43.68 -10.98
CA LYS A 599 26.54 -44.66 -9.97
C LYS A 599 25.48 -45.59 -10.55
N THR A 600 25.57 -46.87 -10.22
CA THR A 600 24.59 -47.90 -10.65
C THR A 600 23.17 -47.54 -10.23
N GLY A 601 22.99 -46.75 -9.18
CA GLY A 601 21.74 -46.03 -8.98
C GLY A 601 21.83 -45.07 -7.81
N THR A 602 20.67 -44.66 -7.31
CA THR A 602 20.57 -43.79 -6.14
C THR A 602 21.14 -44.48 -4.90
N GLU A 603 21.69 -43.67 -3.99
CA GLU A 603 22.17 -44.19 -2.71
C GLU A 603 20.98 -44.70 -1.89
N ASN A 604 21.09 -45.91 -1.36
CA ASN A 604 20.15 -46.44 -0.38
C ASN A 604 20.95 -46.90 0.83
N THR A 605 20.59 -46.38 1.99
CA THR A 605 21.34 -46.54 3.23
C THR A 605 20.72 -47.57 4.18
N LEU A 606 19.66 -48.29 3.78
CA LEU A 606 18.97 -49.28 4.61
C LEU A 606 19.84 -50.44 5.15
N ILE A 607 21.08 -50.62 4.67
CA ILE A 607 21.91 -51.78 5.00
C ILE A 607 23.35 -51.39 5.34
N GLY A 608 23.59 -50.34 6.14
CA GLY A 608 24.90 -50.11 6.82
C GLY A 608 26.17 -50.00 5.95
N ASP A 609 26.07 -50.16 4.64
CA ASP A 609 27.08 -50.09 3.60
C ASP A 609 26.63 -48.98 2.65
N ILE A 610 27.49 -47.99 2.44
CA ILE A 610 27.26 -46.87 1.53
C ILE A 610 27.43 -47.41 0.10
N GLY A 611 26.40 -48.09 -0.40
CA GLY A 611 26.36 -48.70 -1.73
C GLY A 611 25.21 -48.14 -2.56
N SER A 612 25.49 -47.75 -3.80
CA SER A 612 24.46 -47.41 -4.78
C SER A 612 23.64 -48.65 -5.12
N ILE A 613 22.31 -48.58 -4.98
CA ILE A 613 21.46 -49.69 -5.39
C ILE A 613 21.23 -49.62 -6.88
N CYS A 614 21.50 -50.73 -7.56
CA CYS A 614 21.20 -50.86 -8.97
C CYS A 614 19.70 -50.69 -9.23
N GLN A 615 19.37 -50.05 -10.33
CA GLN A 615 18.01 -49.76 -10.74
C GLN A 615 17.44 -50.95 -11.52
N VAL A 616 16.22 -51.34 -11.18
CA VAL A 616 15.47 -52.40 -11.85
C VAL A 616 14.50 -51.76 -12.85
N GLY A 617 14.52 -52.23 -14.09
CA GLY A 617 13.64 -51.74 -15.16
C GLY A 617 14.16 -50.45 -15.81
N THR A 618 13.30 -49.81 -16.61
CA THR A 618 13.65 -48.58 -17.36
C THR A 618 14.25 -47.53 -16.44
N SER A 619 15.46 -47.08 -16.75
CA SER A 619 16.22 -46.12 -15.95
C SER A 619 16.69 -44.93 -16.79
N ALA A 620 16.84 -43.78 -16.16
CA ALA A 620 17.32 -42.53 -16.72
C ALA A 620 18.60 -42.05 -16.01
N LEU A 621 19.33 -41.18 -16.69
CA LEU A 621 20.57 -40.56 -16.21
C LEU A 621 20.70 -39.16 -16.83
N GLU A 622 20.95 -38.17 -15.99
CA GLU A 622 21.27 -36.80 -16.35
C GLU A 622 22.75 -36.50 -16.09
N LEU A 623 23.35 -35.73 -16.99
CA LEU A 623 24.74 -35.30 -16.90
C LEU A 623 24.82 -33.79 -17.07
N VAL A 624 25.49 -33.12 -16.13
CA VAL A 624 25.90 -31.72 -16.23
C VAL A 624 27.42 -31.68 -16.16
N LEU A 625 28.07 -31.29 -17.25
CA LEU A 625 29.52 -31.40 -17.41
C LEU A 625 30.10 -30.04 -17.79
N ARG A 626 30.78 -29.39 -16.83
CA ARG A 626 31.63 -28.23 -17.12
C ARG A 626 32.95 -28.66 -17.73
N LEU A 627 33.47 -27.86 -18.66
CA LEU A 627 34.73 -28.13 -19.31
C LEU A 627 35.87 -27.23 -18.82
N ASN A 628 37.10 -27.73 -18.89
CA ASN A 628 38.37 -27.01 -18.74
C ASN A 628 39.25 -27.34 -19.95
N ALA A 629 40.24 -26.49 -20.22
CA ALA A 629 41.28 -26.82 -21.19
C ALA A 629 41.98 -28.13 -20.80
N LEU A 630 42.10 -29.05 -21.77
CA LEU A 630 42.74 -30.35 -21.56
C LEU A 630 44.24 -30.20 -21.24
N ASN A 631 44.91 -29.25 -21.91
CA ASN A 631 46.34 -29.02 -21.78
C ASN A 631 46.63 -27.95 -20.71
N SER A 632 47.53 -28.25 -19.77
CA SER A 632 47.98 -27.28 -18.75
C SER A 632 48.63 -26.03 -19.38
N ASN A 633 49.26 -26.20 -20.54
CA ASN A 633 49.93 -25.16 -21.31
C ASN A 633 49.00 -24.43 -22.29
N ALA A 634 47.68 -24.66 -22.23
CA ALA A 634 46.72 -23.95 -23.05
C ALA A 634 46.81 -22.43 -22.83
N THR A 635 46.61 -21.69 -23.91
CA THR A 635 46.51 -20.23 -23.92
C THR A 635 45.33 -19.76 -23.07
N GLN A 636 45.33 -18.50 -22.66
CA GLN A 636 44.21 -17.96 -21.88
C GLN A 636 42.90 -17.99 -22.67
N ASP A 637 42.96 -17.74 -23.98
CA ASP A 637 41.79 -17.78 -24.85
C ASP A 637 41.19 -19.20 -24.95
N GLU A 638 42.04 -20.24 -25.10
CA GLU A 638 41.59 -21.63 -25.05
C GLU A 638 40.96 -22.00 -23.69
N LYS A 639 41.55 -21.52 -22.58
CA LYS A 639 40.99 -21.70 -21.24
C LYS A 639 39.63 -21.03 -21.09
N ASN A 640 39.48 -19.84 -21.65
CA ASN A 640 38.24 -19.07 -21.64
C ASN A 640 37.14 -19.78 -22.45
N VAL A 641 37.46 -20.30 -23.64
CA VAL A 641 36.53 -21.09 -24.47
C VAL A 641 36.03 -22.32 -23.70
N CYS A 642 36.93 -23.09 -23.11
CA CYS A 642 36.53 -24.29 -22.36
C CYS A 642 35.76 -23.95 -21.08
N GLY A 643 36.24 -22.97 -20.28
CA GLY A 643 35.58 -22.57 -19.03
C GLY A 643 34.20 -21.94 -19.22
N GLY A 644 33.97 -21.31 -20.38
CA GLY A 644 32.67 -20.80 -20.81
C GLY A 644 31.73 -21.85 -21.41
N THR A 645 32.14 -23.12 -21.53
CA THR A 645 31.34 -24.16 -22.18
C THR A 645 30.86 -25.22 -21.19
N VAL A 646 29.57 -25.58 -21.29
CA VAL A 646 28.94 -26.65 -20.51
C VAL A 646 28.27 -27.66 -21.45
N ILE A 647 28.28 -28.93 -21.07
CA ILE A 647 27.61 -30.01 -21.79
C ILE A 647 26.54 -30.63 -20.89
N PHE A 648 25.32 -30.72 -21.41
CA PHE A 648 24.21 -31.47 -20.81
C PHE A 648 24.05 -32.80 -21.52
N GLY A 649 23.74 -33.85 -20.79
CA GLY A 649 23.50 -35.19 -21.32
C GLY A 649 22.30 -35.87 -20.70
N TRP A 650 21.54 -36.60 -21.51
CA TRP A 650 20.45 -37.46 -21.05
C TRP A 650 20.61 -38.85 -21.64
N ALA A 651 20.57 -39.87 -20.80
CA ALA A 651 20.59 -41.26 -21.21
C ALA A 651 19.34 -42.02 -20.73
N ARG A 652 18.95 -43.05 -21.49
CA ARG A 652 17.87 -43.98 -21.15
C ARG A 652 18.36 -45.41 -21.25
N ARG A 653 17.86 -46.25 -20.35
CA ARG A 653 18.21 -47.67 -20.34
C ARG A 653 17.03 -48.57 -19.99
N PRO A 654 16.52 -49.38 -20.94
CA PRO A 654 15.36 -50.24 -20.70
C PRO A 654 15.57 -51.34 -19.65
N GLU A 655 16.78 -51.90 -19.57
CA GLU A 655 17.08 -53.07 -18.72
C GLU A 655 17.53 -52.72 -17.30
N GLY A 656 17.58 -51.43 -16.96
CA GLY A 656 18.14 -50.96 -15.69
C GLY A 656 19.63 -51.23 -15.58
N THR A 657 20.18 -51.20 -14.37
CA THR A 657 21.62 -51.26 -14.09
C THR A 657 22.05 -52.45 -13.23
N CYS A 658 21.12 -53.33 -12.86
CA CYS A 658 21.42 -54.50 -12.03
C CYS A 658 22.20 -55.60 -12.75
N LYS A 659 22.28 -55.55 -14.08
CA LYS A 659 23.15 -56.41 -14.88
C LYS A 659 24.46 -55.67 -15.19
N SER A 660 25.55 -56.41 -15.35
CA SER A 660 26.83 -55.87 -15.87
C SER A 660 26.56 -55.03 -17.11
N TYR A 661 27.16 -53.85 -17.18
CA TYR A 661 26.91 -52.93 -18.28
C TYR A 661 28.12 -52.11 -18.65
N ASP A 662 28.24 -51.84 -19.94
CA ASP A 662 29.19 -50.90 -20.49
C ASP A 662 28.45 -49.62 -20.92
N LEU A 663 29.09 -48.48 -20.73
CA LEU A 663 28.62 -47.20 -21.28
C LEU A 663 28.66 -47.21 -22.82
N ALA A 664 29.45 -48.10 -23.42
CA ALA A 664 29.49 -48.35 -24.85
C ALA A 664 28.16 -48.88 -25.45
N ASP A 665 27.25 -49.40 -24.61
CA ASP A 665 25.94 -49.88 -25.05
C ASP A 665 24.93 -48.74 -25.34
N LEU A 666 25.29 -47.50 -25.03
CA LEU A 666 24.46 -46.32 -25.30
C LEU A 666 24.59 -45.88 -26.76
N THR A 667 23.44 -45.74 -27.44
CA THR A 667 23.36 -45.32 -28.85
C THR A 667 22.67 -43.96 -28.98
N ASP A 668 22.74 -43.35 -30.17
CA ASP A 668 21.99 -42.13 -30.51
C ASP A 668 20.46 -42.28 -30.40
N GLN A 669 19.91 -43.46 -30.11
CA GLN A 669 18.46 -43.56 -29.84
C GLN A 669 18.13 -43.31 -28.36
N ASN A 670 19.08 -43.61 -27.47
CA ASN A 670 18.90 -43.59 -26.03
C ASN A 670 19.86 -42.61 -25.34
N LEU A 671 20.53 -41.75 -26.10
CA LEU A 671 21.49 -40.77 -25.60
C LEU A 671 21.34 -39.44 -26.36
N ARG A 672 21.35 -38.33 -25.62
CA ARG A 672 21.33 -36.97 -26.18
C ARG A 672 22.35 -36.10 -25.46
N PHE A 673 23.06 -35.27 -26.21
CA PHE A 673 23.93 -34.24 -25.66
C PHE A 673 23.65 -32.88 -26.28
N VAL A 674 23.77 -31.85 -25.44
CA VAL A 674 23.67 -30.45 -25.83
C VAL A 674 24.90 -29.73 -25.30
N GLN A 675 25.57 -28.96 -26.15
CA GLN A 675 26.62 -28.03 -25.76
C GLN A 675 26.03 -26.64 -25.64
N CYS A 676 26.31 -25.96 -24.54
CA CYS A 676 25.82 -24.61 -24.29
C CYS A 676 26.96 -23.66 -23.92
N GLN A 677 26.81 -22.41 -24.33
CA GLN A 677 27.74 -21.31 -24.07
C GLN A 677 26.96 -20.08 -23.60
N PRO A 678 27.22 -19.60 -22.37
CA PRO A 678 26.60 -18.37 -21.93
C PRO A 678 27.13 -17.13 -22.64
N ARG A 679 26.27 -16.13 -22.77
CA ARG A 679 26.58 -14.79 -23.27
C ARG A 679 26.01 -13.75 -22.33
N LEU A 680 26.83 -12.77 -21.99
CA LEU A 680 26.40 -11.64 -21.18
C LEU A 680 25.58 -10.68 -22.01
N MET A 681 24.52 -10.18 -21.40
CA MET A 681 23.61 -9.24 -22.01
C MET A 681 23.49 -7.98 -21.17
N ARG A 682 23.33 -6.84 -21.84
CA ARG A 682 23.22 -5.51 -21.24
C ARG A 682 22.02 -4.76 -21.81
N GLY A 683 21.31 -4.04 -20.96
CA GLY A 683 20.24 -3.13 -21.34
C GLY A 683 20.14 -1.92 -20.42
N LEU A 684 19.06 -1.16 -20.60
CA LEU A 684 18.70 -0.04 -19.73
C LEU A 684 17.22 -0.18 -19.37
N ALA A 685 16.88 -0.05 -18.10
CA ALA A 685 15.50 -0.15 -17.62
C ALA A 685 15.18 0.91 -16.56
N SER A 686 13.91 1.32 -16.52
CA SER A 686 13.35 2.03 -15.37
C SER A 686 12.82 1.01 -14.37
N ILE A 687 13.29 1.08 -13.13
CA ILE A 687 12.84 0.19 -12.05
C ILE A 687 12.27 1.00 -10.89
N ARG A 688 11.29 0.40 -10.19
CA ARG A 688 10.77 0.90 -8.93
C ARG A 688 11.11 -0.08 -7.80
N VAL A 689 11.84 0.41 -6.81
CA VAL A 689 12.35 -0.40 -5.70
C VAL A 689 11.92 0.15 -4.35
N ASP A 690 11.86 -0.72 -3.35
CA ASP A 690 11.69 -0.32 -1.94
C ASP A 690 13.01 0.22 -1.34
N SER A 691 12.97 0.62 -0.07
CA SER A 691 14.14 1.09 0.68
C SER A 691 15.27 0.06 0.82
N ARG A 692 14.99 -1.23 0.57
CA ARG A 692 15.95 -2.35 0.60
C ARG A 692 16.44 -2.74 -0.80
N GLY A 693 16.02 -2.01 -1.84
CA GLY A 693 16.37 -2.26 -3.23
C GLY A 693 15.60 -3.41 -3.88
N ARG A 694 14.50 -3.90 -3.29
CA ARG A 694 13.66 -4.95 -3.88
C ARG A 694 12.68 -4.35 -4.86
N LEU A 695 12.47 -4.99 -6.00
CA LEU A 695 11.51 -4.50 -6.99
C LEU A 695 10.08 -4.59 -6.45
N VAL A 696 9.34 -3.49 -6.60
CA VAL A 696 7.92 -3.40 -6.22
C VAL A 696 7.01 -3.66 -7.44
N GLU A 697 7.48 -3.26 -8.63
CA GLU A 697 6.78 -3.45 -9.90
C GLU A 697 7.73 -4.06 -10.94
N PRO A 698 7.21 -4.77 -11.97
CA PRO A 698 8.01 -5.25 -13.08
C PRO A 698 8.81 -4.13 -13.74
N SER A 699 10.04 -4.43 -14.14
CA SER A 699 10.92 -3.45 -14.77
C SER A 699 10.37 -2.98 -16.12
N GLN A 700 10.55 -1.71 -16.43
CA GLN A 700 10.23 -1.15 -17.74
C GLN A 700 11.51 -1.06 -18.57
N ILE A 701 11.67 -1.97 -19.55
CA ILE A 701 12.82 -1.98 -20.45
C ILE A 701 12.76 -0.75 -21.37
N ILE A 702 13.79 0.10 -21.29
CA ILE A 702 13.95 1.31 -22.12
C ILE A 702 14.77 0.96 -23.37
N THR A 703 15.93 0.35 -23.15
CA THR A 703 16.81 -0.15 -24.21
C THR A 703 16.78 -1.67 -24.15
N PRO A 704 16.39 -2.37 -25.24
CA PRO A 704 16.39 -3.82 -25.30
C PRO A 704 17.72 -4.41 -24.86
N VAL A 705 17.63 -5.48 -24.10
CA VAL A 705 18.79 -6.22 -23.62
C VAL A 705 19.47 -6.87 -24.84
N ARG A 706 20.75 -6.58 -25.04
CA ARG A 706 21.56 -7.07 -26.17
C ARG A 706 22.90 -7.62 -25.69
N ALA A 707 23.55 -8.42 -26.53
CA ALA A 707 24.92 -8.86 -26.26
C ALA A 707 25.86 -7.64 -26.11
N LEU A 708 26.85 -7.79 -25.25
CA LEU A 708 27.89 -6.77 -25.04
C LEU A 708 28.66 -6.51 -26.34
N GLU A 709 28.95 -5.24 -26.60
CA GLU A 709 29.86 -4.81 -27.67
C GLU A 709 31.32 -4.79 -27.17
N ASP A 710 32.29 -5.03 -28.07
CA ASP A 710 33.74 -5.01 -27.75
C ASP A 710 34.20 -3.74 -27.01
N SER A 711 33.54 -2.61 -27.25
CA SER A 711 33.84 -1.34 -26.57
C SER A 711 33.38 -1.33 -25.12
N GLU A 712 32.24 -1.96 -24.83
CA GLU A 712 31.66 -2.10 -23.50
C GLU A 712 32.44 -3.15 -22.69
N ASP A 713 32.86 -4.24 -23.34
CA ASP A 713 33.68 -5.29 -22.73
C ASP A 713 34.96 -4.74 -22.12
N LYS A 714 35.67 -3.87 -22.84
CA LYS A 714 36.92 -3.24 -22.36
C LYS A 714 36.71 -2.27 -21.20
N VAL A 715 35.51 -1.69 -21.08
CA VAL A 715 35.15 -0.80 -19.99
C VAL A 715 34.78 -1.61 -18.75
N MET A 716 33.94 -2.63 -18.91
CA MET A 716 33.44 -3.44 -17.80
C MET A 716 34.45 -4.44 -17.25
N PHE A 717 35.35 -4.94 -18.10
CA PHE A 717 36.25 -6.04 -17.75
C PHE A 717 37.71 -5.71 -18.05
N LYS A 718 38.58 -5.93 -17.05
CA LYS A 718 40.04 -5.85 -17.24
C LYS A 718 40.64 -7.08 -17.93
N ALA A 719 40.04 -8.26 -17.69
CA ALA A 719 40.50 -9.55 -18.23
C ALA A 719 39.48 -10.19 -19.21
N GLY A 720 38.40 -9.47 -19.54
CA GLY A 720 37.31 -9.92 -20.41
C GLY A 720 36.11 -10.53 -19.67
N PRO A 721 34.95 -10.66 -20.35
CA PRO A 721 33.71 -11.20 -19.78
C PRO A 721 33.77 -12.71 -19.50
N SER A 722 34.68 -13.43 -20.16
CA SER A 722 34.82 -14.89 -20.06
C SER A 722 35.18 -15.38 -18.66
N ASP A 723 35.94 -14.60 -17.89
CA ASP A 723 36.31 -14.98 -16.52
C ASP A 723 35.09 -14.93 -15.58
N LEU A 724 34.17 -13.98 -15.79
CA LEU A 724 32.91 -13.90 -15.06
C LEU A 724 32.01 -15.09 -15.40
N ILE A 725 31.87 -15.40 -16.68
CA ILE A 725 31.11 -16.57 -17.13
C ILE A 725 31.70 -17.85 -16.55
N ALA A 726 33.02 -18.05 -16.69
CA ALA A 726 33.71 -19.23 -16.17
C ALA A 726 33.53 -19.37 -14.65
N GLN A 727 33.62 -18.28 -13.88
CA GLN A 727 33.34 -18.30 -12.44
C GLN A 727 31.89 -18.66 -12.15
N SER A 728 30.92 -17.99 -12.80
CA SER A 728 29.48 -18.24 -12.61
C SER A 728 29.10 -19.69 -12.93
N ASN A 729 29.70 -20.27 -13.98
CA ASN A 729 29.50 -21.66 -14.36
C ASN A 729 29.86 -22.59 -13.20
N ARG A 730 30.92 -22.32 -12.44
CA ARG A 730 31.31 -23.15 -11.28
C ARG A 730 30.23 -23.20 -10.20
N TYR A 731 29.44 -22.14 -10.06
CA TYR A 731 28.31 -22.07 -9.10
C TYR A 731 27.06 -22.74 -9.65
N ILE A 732 26.70 -22.43 -10.90
CA ILE A 732 25.43 -22.83 -11.50
C ILE A 732 25.46 -24.29 -11.97
N PHE A 733 26.59 -24.73 -12.55
CA PHE A 733 26.77 -26.07 -13.12
C PHE A 733 27.64 -26.94 -12.22
N GLN A 734 27.15 -27.20 -11.01
CA GLN A 734 27.81 -28.11 -10.08
C GLN A 734 27.67 -29.56 -10.57
N SER A 735 28.80 -30.20 -10.88
CA SER A 735 28.89 -31.57 -11.38
C SER A 735 29.34 -32.52 -10.29
N GLY A 736 28.48 -33.45 -9.86
CA GLY A 736 28.77 -34.41 -8.80
C GLY A 736 28.70 -35.87 -9.27
N ASP A 737 28.20 -36.74 -8.39
CA ASP A 737 27.83 -38.10 -8.79
C ASP A 737 26.56 -38.07 -9.65
N ALA A 738 26.53 -38.89 -10.70
CA ALA A 738 25.39 -39.04 -11.60
C ALA A 738 24.77 -40.43 -11.41
N PRO A 739 23.83 -40.61 -10.47
CA PRO A 739 23.18 -41.89 -10.25
C PRO A 739 22.11 -42.16 -11.31
N TRP A 740 22.06 -43.40 -11.81
CA TRP A 740 20.88 -43.86 -12.53
C TRP A 740 19.65 -43.86 -11.61
N HIS A 741 18.49 -43.55 -12.16
CA HIS A 741 17.24 -43.57 -11.41
C HIS A 741 16.07 -44.10 -12.24
N ASN A 742 15.02 -44.56 -11.56
CA ASN A 742 13.80 -45.11 -12.16
C ASN A 742 12.55 -44.27 -11.85
N ASP A 743 12.74 -43.05 -11.37
CA ASP A 743 11.72 -42.07 -10.98
C ASP A 743 11.75 -40.83 -11.91
N THR A 744 10.90 -39.84 -11.66
CA THR A 744 10.84 -38.58 -12.43
C THR A 744 11.48 -37.40 -11.70
N PHE A 745 12.31 -37.66 -10.67
CA PHE A 745 12.92 -36.62 -9.86
C PHE A 745 14.30 -36.27 -10.40
N SER A 746 14.69 -35.01 -10.31
CA SER A 746 16.02 -34.55 -10.73
C SER A 746 17.11 -35.09 -9.81
N THR A 747 18.27 -35.42 -10.37
CA THR A 747 19.46 -35.86 -9.61
C THR A 747 20.45 -34.73 -9.32
N ASP A 748 20.31 -33.59 -10.02
CA ASP A 748 21.18 -32.41 -9.89
C ASP A 748 20.36 -31.11 -9.88
N PHE A 749 20.97 -30.06 -9.32
CA PHE A 749 20.32 -28.74 -9.15
C PHE A 749 19.89 -28.11 -10.46
N PHE A 750 20.70 -28.20 -11.52
CA PHE A 750 20.36 -27.50 -12.75
C PHE A 750 19.18 -28.18 -13.45
N SER A 751 19.18 -29.51 -13.54
CA SER A 751 18.06 -30.30 -14.05
C SER A 751 16.76 -30.07 -13.26
N TYR A 752 16.85 -29.83 -11.94
CA TYR A 752 15.70 -29.43 -11.12
C TYR A 752 15.07 -28.12 -11.62
N PHE A 753 15.86 -27.08 -11.84
CA PHE A 753 15.33 -25.79 -12.32
C PHE A 753 14.89 -25.81 -13.78
N VAL A 754 15.54 -26.62 -14.63
CA VAL A 754 15.06 -26.87 -16.01
C VAL A 754 13.67 -27.49 -15.98
N ARG A 755 13.41 -28.41 -15.04
CA ARG A 755 12.11 -29.05 -14.87
C ARG A 755 11.05 -28.04 -14.44
N GLN A 756 11.37 -27.20 -13.46
CA GLN A 756 10.46 -26.13 -13.02
C GLN A 756 10.18 -25.13 -14.16
N ALA A 757 11.20 -24.75 -14.93
CA ALA A 757 11.02 -23.88 -16.09
C ALA A 757 10.18 -24.53 -17.20
N ALA A 758 10.38 -25.82 -17.48
CA ALA A 758 9.61 -26.57 -18.46
C ALA A 758 8.16 -26.84 -18.03
N ASN A 759 7.88 -26.81 -16.72
CA ASN A 759 6.65 -27.31 -16.12
C ASN A 759 6.30 -28.74 -16.61
N SER A 760 7.34 -29.58 -16.75
CA SER A 760 7.25 -30.93 -17.30
C SER A 760 8.39 -31.81 -16.78
N THR A 761 8.08 -33.06 -16.48
CA THR A 761 9.05 -34.09 -16.05
C THR A 761 9.56 -34.97 -17.21
N GLY A 762 9.07 -34.75 -18.44
CA GLY A 762 9.30 -35.69 -19.54
C GLY A 762 10.77 -35.97 -19.86
N PHE A 763 11.64 -34.96 -19.76
CA PHE A 763 13.07 -35.13 -20.00
C PHE A 763 13.83 -35.86 -18.87
N LEU A 764 13.18 -36.10 -17.72
CA LEU A 764 13.69 -36.94 -16.62
C LEU A 764 13.02 -38.32 -16.59
N ASP A 765 11.85 -38.46 -17.21
CA ASP A 765 11.06 -39.69 -17.14
C ASP A 765 11.78 -40.85 -17.87
N PRO A 766 12.15 -41.94 -17.17
CA PRO A 766 12.83 -43.08 -17.77
C PRO A 766 11.96 -43.87 -18.75
N LYS A 767 10.63 -43.69 -18.71
CA LYS A 767 9.68 -44.33 -19.62
C LYS A 767 9.49 -43.55 -20.92
N GLN A 768 9.95 -42.31 -20.97
CA GLN A 768 9.93 -41.48 -22.17
C GLN A 768 11.23 -41.60 -22.94
N ALA A 769 11.16 -41.27 -24.23
CA ALA A 769 12.35 -41.12 -25.06
C ALA A 769 13.23 -39.99 -24.51
N VAL A 770 14.52 -40.03 -24.87
CA VAL A 770 15.42 -38.90 -24.63
C VAL A 770 14.85 -37.61 -25.25
N PRO A 771 15.04 -36.44 -24.61
CA PRO A 771 14.40 -35.20 -25.01
C PRO A 771 14.78 -34.78 -26.44
N VAL A 772 13.82 -34.16 -27.14
CA VAL A 772 14.08 -33.47 -28.42
C VAL A 772 14.45 -32.00 -28.17
N TRP A 773 15.12 -31.38 -29.14
CA TRP A 773 15.64 -30.02 -29.03
C TRP A 773 14.59 -28.97 -28.61
N GLU A 774 13.40 -29.05 -29.20
CA GLU A 774 12.31 -28.09 -28.95
C GLU A 774 11.81 -28.13 -27.50
N ASP A 775 11.93 -29.27 -26.82
CA ASP A 775 11.44 -29.44 -25.45
C ASP A 775 12.40 -28.86 -24.41
N ILE A 776 13.68 -28.67 -24.76
CA ILE A 776 14.74 -28.32 -23.80
C ILE A 776 15.37 -26.95 -24.04
N LYS A 777 15.32 -26.39 -25.26
CA LYS A 777 16.01 -25.12 -25.58
C LYS A 777 15.57 -23.95 -24.69
N ASP A 778 14.26 -23.73 -24.55
CA ASP A 778 13.71 -22.59 -23.80
C ASP A 778 13.77 -22.81 -22.29
N PRO A 779 13.51 -24.03 -21.76
CA PRO A 779 13.72 -24.31 -20.34
C PRO A 779 15.17 -24.18 -19.87
N LEU A 780 16.15 -24.64 -20.66
CA LEU A 780 17.58 -24.49 -20.35
C LEU A 780 17.95 -23.00 -20.21
N GLN A 781 17.49 -22.20 -21.17
CA GLN A 781 17.71 -20.76 -21.20
C GLN A 781 17.10 -20.05 -19.98
N ARG A 782 15.83 -20.31 -19.67
CA ARG A 782 15.14 -19.69 -18.54
C ARG A 782 15.78 -20.05 -17.20
N ALA A 783 16.09 -21.33 -16.99
CA ALA A 783 16.75 -21.78 -15.76
C ALA A 783 18.11 -21.10 -15.56
N TYR A 784 18.92 -21.00 -16.62
CA TYR A 784 20.21 -20.33 -16.56
C TYR A 784 20.09 -18.82 -16.28
N ALA A 785 19.21 -18.11 -17.01
CA ALA A 785 19.03 -16.67 -16.84
C ALA A 785 18.63 -16.29 -15.41
N SER A 786 17.69 -17.03 -14.81
CA SER A 786 17.26 -16.81 -13.43
C SER A 786 18.37 -17.08 -12.42
N LEU A 787 19.07 -18.22 -12.54
CA LEU A 787 20.17 -18.55 -11.63
C LEU A 787 21.33 -17.56 -11.75
N PHE A 788 21.63 -17.07 -12.96
CA PHE A 788 22.70 -16.09 -13.20
C PHE A 788 22.35 -14.72 -12.62
N ALA A 789 21.12 -14.24 -12.82
CA ALA A 789 20.67 -12.96 -12.25
C ALA A 789 20.71 -12.98 -10.72
N ILE A 790 20.23 -14.06 -10.09
CA ILE A 790 20.29 -14.26 -8.64
C ILE A 790 21.75 -14.32 -8.17
N TRP A 791 22.60 -15.08 -8.86
CA TRP A 791 24.03 -15.19 -8.53
C TRP A 791 24.75 -13.84 -8.57
N LEU A 792 24.43 -12.97 -9.54
CA LEU A 792 24.93 -11.59 -9.55
C LEU A 792 24.38 -10.79 -8.37
N GLY A 793 23.08 -10.85 -8.11
CA GLY A 793 22.41 -10.11 -7.04
C GLY A 793 22.96 -10.38 -5.63
N ILE A 794 23.29 -11.65 -5.34
CA ILE A 794 23.87 -12.06 -4.05
C ILE A 794 25.36 -11.75 -3.91
N ASN A 795 26.10 -11.66 -5.03
CA ASN A 795 27.56 -11.47 -5.03
C ASN A 795 28.01 -10.08 -5.51
N LYS A 796 27.09 -9.15 -5.77
CA LYS A 796 27.37 -7.82 -6.33
C LYS A 796 28.43 -7.05 -5.54
N GLU A 797 28.46 -7.16 -4.21
CA GLU A 797 29.43 -6.50 -3.34
C GLU A 797 30.87 -7.01 -3.54
N HIS A 798 31.02 -8.27 -3.97
CA HIS A 798 32.32 -8.89 -4.23
C HIS A 798 32.71 -8.87 -5.71
N LEU A 799 31.73 -8.75 -6.61
CA LEU A 799 31.94 -8.78 -8.06
C LEU A 799 32.12 -7.38 -8.66
N LEU A 800 31.36 -6.39 -8.20
CA LEU A 800 31.40 -5.03 -8.74
C LEU A 800 32.44 -4.18 -7.99
N VAL A 801 33.09 -3.27 -8.72
CA VAL A 801 34.04 -2.32 -8.13
C VAL A 801 33.26 -1.23 -7.37
N PRO A 802 33.48 -1.05 -6.05
CA PRO A 802 32.86 0.03 -5.31
C PRO A 802 33.43 1.39 -5.72
N ARG A 803 32.58 2.40 -5.85
CA ARG A 803 33.02 3.79 -6.11
C ARG A 803 33.54 4.42 -4.83
N SER A 804 34.59 5.23 -4.96
CA SER A 804 35.08 6.08 -3.87
C SER A 804 34.04 7.13 -3.53
N ASN A 805 33.95 7.52 -2.24
CA ASN A 805 33.00 8.52 -1.72
C ASN A 805 33.06 9.89 -2.41
N THR A 806 34.07 10.14 -3.24
CA THR A 806 34.28 11.41 -3.96
C THR A 806 33.86 11.37 -5.43
N ASP A 807 33.41 10.22 -5.98
CA ASP A 807 33.21 10.01 -7.42
C ASP A 807 31.89 9.26 -7.76
N PHE A 808 30.85 9.48 -6.96
CA PHE A 808 29.52 8.92 -7.25
C PHE A 808 28.91 9.58 -8.49
N GLN A 809 28.47 8.77 -9.45
CA GLN A 809 27.68 9.25 -10.57
C GLN A 809 26.26 9.53 -10.09
N GLN A 810 25.86 10.78 -10.25
CA GLN A 810 24.52 11.22 -9.93
C GLN A 810 23.56 10.86 -11.06
N ILE A 811 22.55 10.07 -10.73
CA ILE A 811 21.44 9.74 -11.62
C ILE A 811 20.17 10.46 -11.13
N LYS A 812 19.31 10.86 -12.06
CA LYS A 812 18.04 11.50 -11.73
C LYS A 812 16.94 10.45 -11.63
N GLY A 813 15.99 10.68 -10.74
CA GLY A 813 14.78 9.88 -10.69
C GLY A 813 13.75 10.45 -9.74
N TRP A 814 12.89 9.58 -9.23
CA TRP A 814 11.73 9.93 -8.45
C TRP A 814 11.72 9.17 -7.14
N ARG A 815 11.54 9.88 -6.03
CA ARG A 815 11.11 9.31 -4.76
C ARG A 815 9.60 9.33 -4.73
N VAL A 816 8.99 8.16 -4.61
CA VAL A 816 7.55 7.96 -4.59
C VAL A 816 7.14 7.82 -3.13
N VAL A 817 6.35 8.78 -2.66
CA VAL A 817 5.88 8.85 -1.26
C VAL A 817 4.37 8.83 -1.27
N GLU A 818 3.77 8.01 -0.43
CA GLU A 818 2.32 8.04 -0.21
C GLU A 818 1.95 9.27 0.62
N GLU A 819 1.12 10.14 0.06
CA GLU A 819 0.61 11.31 0.76
C GLU A 819 -0.91 11.36 0.71
N GLU A 820 -1.50 11.71 1.86
CA GLU A 820 -2.91 12.03 1.99
C GLU A 820 -3.23 13.36 1.29
N ARG A 821 -4.15 13.32 0.31
CA ARG A 821 -4.57 14.48 -0.49
C ARG A 821 -6.08 14.63 -0.50
N LEU A 822 -6.53 15.88 -0.59
CA LEU A 822 -7.95 16.23 -0.70
C LEU A 822 -8.38 16.39 -2.17
N PHE A 823 -9.43 15.69 -2.55
CA PHE A 823 -10.05 15.75 -3.87
C PHE A 823 -11.44 16.38 -3.77
N LEU A 824 -11.86 17.09 -4.82
CA LEU A 824 -13.20 17.67 -4.88
C LEU A 824 -14.15 16.74 -5.64
N SER A 825 -15.30 16.42 -5.05
CA SER A 825 -16.37 15.68 -5.73
C SER A 825 -16.90 16.47 -6.93
N THR A 826 -16.88 15.85 -8.12
CA THR A 826 -17.37 16.47 -9.37
C THR A 826 -18.85 16.85 -9.26
N ALA A 827 -19.67 15.95 -8.72
CA ALA A 827 -21.11 16.16 -8.57
C ALA A 827 -21.44 17.31 -7.60
N LEU A 828 -20.81 17.33 -6.43
CA LEU A 828 -21.07 18.35 -5.41
C LEU A 828 -20.48 19.72 -5.80
N PHE A 829 -19.35 19.72 -6.53
CA PHE A 829 -18.79 20.92 -7.14
C PHE A 829 -19.75 21.54 -8.15
N SER A 830 -20.32 20.75 -9.07
CA SER A 830 -21.27 21.25 -10.07
C SER A 830 -22.51 21.87 -9.42
N ILE A 831 -23.03 21.26 -8.34
CA ILE A 831 -24.17 21.80 -7.59
C ILE A 831 -23.79 23.12 -6.89
N ALA A 832 -22.65 23.18 -6.19
CA ALA A 832 -22.20 24.38 -5.50
C ALA A 832 -21.94 25.56 -6.48
N LEU A 833 -21.27 25.28 -7.61
CA LEU A 833 -21.01 26.27 -8.65
C LEU A 833 -22.32 26.78 -9.27
N GLY A 834 -23.25 25.87 -9.58
CA GLY A 834 -24.58 26.23 -10.09
C GLY A 834 -25.32 27.17 -9.15
N ILE A 835 -25.33 26.87 -7.85
CA ILE A 835 -25.99 27.72 -6.83
C ILE A 835 -25.33 29.11 -6.77
N LEU A 836 -24.00 29.19 -6.70
CA LEU A 836 -23.28 30.48 -6.66
C LEU A 836 -23.53 31.34 -7.90
N CYS A 837 -23.56 30.73 -9.09
CA CYS A 837 -23.90 31.41 -10.34
C CYS A 837 -25.36 31.92 -10.32
N THR A 838 -26.31 31.10 -9.84
CA THR A 838 -27.71 31.55 -9.73
C THR A 838 -27.87 32.72 -8.76
N TYR A 839 -27.10 32.77 -7.66
CA TYR A 839 -27.13 33.90 -6.72
C TYR A 839 -26.62 35.19 -7.34
N ALA A 840 -25.50 35.12 -8.06
CA ALA A 840 -24.96 36.29 -8.76
C ALA A 840 -25.96 36.85 -9.78
N LEU A 841 -26.60 35.97 -10.57
CA LEU A 841 -27.60 36.35 -11.57
C LEU A 841 -28.87 36.93 -10.94
N VAL A 842 -29.43 36.25 -9.93
CA VAL A 842 -30.67 36.67 -9.27
C VAL A 842 -30.52 38.05 -8.62
N ILE A 843 -29.41 38.28 -7.92
CA ILE A 843 -29.15 39.56 -7.26
C ILE A 843 -28.99 40.67 -8.30
N ALA A 844 -28.28 40.41 -9.39
CA ALA A 844 -28.13 41.35 -10.50
C ALA A 844 -29.48 41.69 -11.16
N SER A 845 -30.34 40.69 -11.42
CA SER A 845 -31.66 40.89 -12.03
C SER A 845 -32.64 41.63 -11.14
N ILE A 846 -32.68 41.32 -9.84
CA ILE A 846 -33.55 42.02 -8.88
C ILE A 846 -33.17 43.51 -8.81
N ILE A 847 -31.88 43.83 -8.83
CA ILE A 847 -31.41 45.21 -8.72
C ILE A 847 -31.64 45.99 -10.00
N ALA A 848 -31.47 45.35 -11.17
CA ALA A 848 -31.79 45.97 -12.44
C ALA A 848 -33.25 46.45 -12.53
N LEU A 849 -34.20 45.78 -11.85
CA LEU A 849 -35.63 46.12 -11.86
C LEU A 849 -35.97 47.46 -11.18
N PHE A 850 -35.08 48.02 -10.36
CA PHE A 850 -35.35 49.26 -9.64
C PHE A 850 -34.15 50.23 -9.55
N ALA A 851 -32.94 49.84 -9.96
CA ALA A 851 -31.73 50.65 -9.84
C ALA A 851 -31.82 52.03 -10.53
N GLY A 852 -32.56 52.12 -11.63
CA GLY A 852 -32.81 53.39 -12.35
C GLY A 852 -34.07 54.14 -11.91
N SER A 853 -34.87 53.58 -10.99
CA SER A 853 -36.19 54.10 -10.61
C SER A 853 -36.11 55.17 -9.52
N THR A 854 -36.90 56.23 -9.69
CA THR A 854 -37.14 57.27 -8.68
C THR A 854 -37.86 56.73 -7.44
N ALA A 855 -38.60 55.62 -7.55
CA ALA A 855 -39.26 54.94 -6.43
C ALA A 855 -38.28 54.50 -5.32
N VAL A 856 -37.02 54.20 -5.65
CA VAL A 856 -35.97 53.79 -4.69
C VAL A 856 -35.49 54.97 -3.83
N GLN A 857 -35.65 56.20 -4.30
CA GLN A 857 -35.26 57.41 -3.56
C GLN A 857 -36.30 57.78 -2.49
N GLU A 858 -37.58 57.51 -2.73
CA GLU A 858 -38.68 57.75 -1.78
C GLU A 858 -38.78 56.69 -0.66
N MET A 859 -38.26 55.48 -0.90
CA MET A 859 -38.19 54.41 0.13
C MET A 859 -37.08 54.65 1.18
N GLY A 860 -36.36 55.77 1.10
CA GLY A 860 -35.30 56.14 2.05
C GLY A 860 -35.86 56.47 3.44
N GLY A 861 -35.29 55.85 4.48
CA GLY A 861 -35.67 56.08 5.88
C GLY A 861 -36.82 55.20 6.40
N VAL A 862 -37.47 54.44 5.52
CA VAL A 862 -38.62 53.61 5.86
C VAL A 862 -38.23 52.29 6.56
N SER A 863 -36.97 51.86 6.42
CA SER A 863 -36.45 50.62 7.02
C SER A 863 -36.36 50.65 8.55
N VAL A 864 -36.29 51.84 9.15
CA VAL A 864 -36.16 52.05 10.60
C VAL A 864 -37.53 52.08 11.30
N LEU A 865 -38.61 52.21 10.53
CA LEU A 865 -39.96 52.33 11.06
C LEU A 865 -40.57 50.96 11.40
N GLN A 866 -41.20 50.84 12.57
CA GLN A 866 -42.01 49.66 12.93
C GLN A 866 -43.17 49.47 11.93
N LYS A 867 -43.66 48.23 11.79
CA LYS A 867 -44.60 47.81 10.72
C LYS A 867 -45.83 48.73 10.59
N LYS A 868 -46.39 49.20 11.73
CA LYS A 868 -47.50 50.17 11.78
C LYS A 868 -47.12 51.57 11.28
N ALA A 869 -45.94 52.06 11.64
CA ALA A 869 -45.45 53.38 11.23
C ALA A 869 -45.04 53.42 9.74
N ARG A 870 -44.54 52.31 9.19
CA ARG A 870 -44.34 52.17 7.73
C ARG A 870 -45.65 52.22 6.97
N ALA A 871 -46.66 51.48 7.44
CA ALA A 871 -47.97 51.46 6.79
C ALA A 871 -48.59 52.87 6.75
N LYS A 872 -48.59 53.60 7.88
CA LYS A 872 -49.05 55.00 7.97
C LYS A 872 -48.22 55.94 7.08
N HIS A 873 -46.91 55.71 6.92
CA HIS A 873 -46.03 56.49 6.03
C HIS A 873 -46.38 56.28 4.55
N PHE A 874 -46.63 55.04 4.14
CA PHE A 874 -47.04 54.71 2.77
C PHE A 874 -48.47 55.15 2.46
N GLU A 875 -49.39 55.11 3.44
CA GLU A 875 -50.73 55.69 3.32
C GLU A 875 -50.70 57.21 3.10
N LYS A 876 -49.76 57.91 3.75
CA LYS A 876 -49.59 59.36 3.64
C LYS A 876 -48.94 59.81 2.33
N LEU A 877 -48.24 58.91 1.64
CA LEU A 877 -47.58 59.15 0.35
C LEU A 877 -48.56 59.03 -0.84
N ASP A 878 -49.64 58.25 -0.71
CA ASP A 878 -50.70 58.01 -1.72
C ASP A 878 -50.19 57.74 -3.16
N ASN A 879 -49.04 57.08 -3.28
CA ASN A 879 -48.40 56.78 -4.57
C ASN A 879 -48.77 55.37 -5.05
N ARG A 880 -49.15 55.23 -6.32
CA ARG A 880 -49.34 53.92 -6.98
C ARG A 880 -48.09 53.55 -7.78
N TYR A 881 -47.65 52.30 -7.70
CA TYR A 881 -46.48 51.78 -8.43
C TYR A 881 -46.91 50.74 -9.46
N GLY A 882 -46.27 50.72 -10.62
CA GLY A 882 -46.54 49.78 -11.71
C GLY A 882 -45.25 49.20 -12.29
N TYR A 883 -45.37 48.04 -12.93
CA TYR A 883 -44.29 47.43 -13.72
C TYR A 883 -44.45 47.77 -15.20
N GLY A 884 -43.40 48.31 -15.83
CA GLY A 884 -43.46 48.72 -17.24
C GLY A 884 -42.24 49.52 -17.67
N SER A 885 -42.34 50.20 -18.82
CA SER A 885 -41.26 51.07 -19.29
C SER A 885 -41.38 52.46 -18.66
N TYR A 886 -40.24 53.00 -18.20
CA TYR A 886 -40.14 54.32 -17.57
C TYR A 886 -38.81 55.00 -17.93
N VAL A 887 -38.73 56.32 -17.76
CA VAL A 887 -37.49 57.07 -17.96
C VAL A 887 -36.78 57.21 -16.61
N GLY A 888 -35.58 56.65 -16.50
CA GLY A 888 -34.82 56.62 -15.25
C GLY A 888 -34.16 57.96 -14.93
N THR A 889 -33.55 58.05 -13.74
CA THR A 889 -32.83 59.26 -13.28
C THR A 889 -31.62 59.64 -14.15
N ASP A 890 -31.19 58.73 -15.02
CA ASP A 890 -30.13 58.90 -16.02
C ASP A 890 -30.64 59.39 -17.39
N GLY A 891 -31.95 59.63 -17.53
CA GLY A 891 -32.59 60.13 -18.76
C GLY A 891 -32.83 59.07 -19.83
N ARG A 892 -32.56 57.79 -19.56
CA ARG A 892 -32.76 56.67 -20.50
C ARG A 892 -34.01 55.87 -20.16
N VAL A 893 -34.54 55.13 -21.13
CA VAL A 893 -35.72 54.26 -20.93
C VAL A 893 -35.27 52.94 -20.28
N HIS A 894 -35.83 52.62 -19.12
CA HIS A 894 -35.63 51.39 -18.37
C HIS A 894 -36.93 50.60 -18.26
N ILE A 895 -36.84 49.30 -17.98
CA ILE A 895 -37.98 48.41 -17.75
C ILE A 895 -37.90 47.92 -16.30
N GLY A 896 -38.92 48.22 -15.49
CA GLY A 896 -38.88 47.94 -14.07
C GLY A 896 -40.08 48.48 -13.31
N ILE A 897 -39.94 48.59 -11.98
CA ILE A 897 -41.01 49.05 -11.08
C ILE A 897 -40.82 50.54 -10.81
N GLU A 898 -41.81 51.36 -11.14
CA GLU A 898 -41.77 52.81 -10.99
C GLU A 898 -43.19 53.39 -10.71
N LYS A 899 -43.27 54.65 -10.28
CA LYS A 899 -44.53 55.34 -9.89
C LYS A 899 -45.44 55.64 -11.10
N VAL A 900 -46.74 55.49 -10.92
CA VAL A 900 -47.77 55.94 -11.88
C VAL A 900 -47.97 57.45 -11.73
N PRO A 901 -47.97 58.26 -12.82
CA PRO A 901 -48.10 57.87 -14.24
C PRO A 901 -46.77 57.73 -15.00
N PHE A 902 -45.62 57.75 -14.33
CA PHE A 902 -44.30 57.69 -14.96
C PHE A 902 -43.93 56.30 -15.53
N VAL A 903 -44.76 55.29 -15.24
CA VAL A 903 -44.70 53.95 -15.85
C VAL A 903 -45.79 53.76 -16.87
N ARG A 904 -45.40 53.32 -18.06
CA ARG A 904 -46.35 52.81 -19.06
C ARG A 904 -46.48 51.28 -18.93
N PRO A 905 -47.68 50.74 -18.68
CA PRO A 905 -47.90 49.31 -18.63
C PRO A 905 -47.64 48.68 -20.00
N TRP A 906 -46.97 47.53 -20.01
CA TRP A 906 -46.69 46.76 -21.22
C TRP A 906 -47.99 46.14 -21.74
N LYS A 907 -48.68 46.79 -22.68
CA LYS A 907 -49.90 46.21 -23.29
C LYS A 907 -49.52 45.03 -24.20
N THR A 908 -50.09 43.87 -23.88
CA THR A 908 -50.33 42.76 -24.80
C THR A 908 -51.05 43.28 -26.04
N VAL A 909 -50.41 43.17 -27.20
CA VAL A 909 -51.08 43.30 -28.49
C VAL A 909 -52.00 42.09 -28.64
N ASN A 910 -53.31 42.30 -28.68
CA ASN A 910 -54.23 41.38 -29.32
C ASN A 910 -55.33 42.14 -30.07
N SER A 911 -55.32 41.90 -31.38
CA SER A 911 -56.39 42.00 -32.38
C SER A 911 -57.75 42.56 -31.96
N SER A 912 -58.10 43.73 -32.52
CA SER A 912 -59.38 43.97 -33.20
C SER A 912 -59.41 45.39 -33.77
N LEU A 913 -59.28 45.53 -35.09
CA LEU A 913 -59.87 46.63 -35.87
C LEU A 913 -59.88 46.20 -37.35
N ASN A 914 -60.91 45.41 -37.69
CA ASN A 914 -61.56 45.47 -38.99
C ASN A 914 -62.48 46.70 -38.94
N GLN A 915 -62.24 47.71 -39.78
CA GLN A 915 -63.21 48.34 -40.68
C GLN A 915 -62.66 49.68 -41.22
N SER A 916 -62.79 49.78 -42.55
CA SER A 916 -62.47 50.88 -43.50
C SER A 916 -61.02 51.32 -43.61
#